data_AF-A0A933ZC04-F1
#
_entry.id   AF-A0A933ZC04-F1
#
_cell.length_a   1.000
_cell.length_b   1.000
_cell.length_c   1.000
_cell.angle_alpha   90.00
_cell.angle_beta   90.00
_cell.angle_gamma   90.00
#
_symmetry.space_group_name_H-M   'P 1'
#
loop_
_entity.id
_entity.type
_entity.pdbx_description
1 polymer ?
#
loop_
_entity_poly.entity_id
_entity_poly.type
_entity_poly.pdbx_seq_one_letter_code
_entity_poly.pdbx_strand_id
1 'polypeptide(L)'
;MRRILARGTLASALALTVGPAACSITAPSDEDLMGGGGAGGTVDASAPEVASEGSVDAATDKVGDQTPPIDVACGVTEKVCNSGCVSKNDPLFGCTDTGCTPCSTQHVSATCLSGKCQLGACETGWGDCDKNAANGCEANLQSDPLRCGTCTTACSYPNATPLCQAGTCAIGACTLPWGNCDGNDANGCETQVNDIQHCGSCTQGCISSHATATCSNGVCELGPCDSGWGNCDNDGSNGCEANLQTDAQHCGTCATPCAPAHATGQCAAGQCQLGACDTGFRNCNNQAADGCETDITSDPANCGNCKNNCPTVAHATASCVASSCQQTCDPGWAHCLAWGNACETDILNDNSNCGACDKNCNNAPNGSGTCVNGTCTLACNKGWGDCDNNVSNGCETILSSNTNCGGCGRTCQTGSCQNGACPPEVLAQNQSNVQGIAVDATNVYFGTLSAAMAVPKTGGGVFTIEPIPGGASISNVVVDATNTYWTSYNLGRLFKDSLTGAGGATDLVTGENGVSGLVLDTDWIYFAVALSPNGSVQKVKTDGTGQQSIANNQMQPRGIAVDGTYVYWVNFGAGTVMRADKSSPTPTPTTLITGQGNPRGLVADATSLYWTNNGQGTVMKANSDGTAVVTLAGNENQAYGIAIDATHVYWTTDRNPGEVMKVSKSGGTEVTLAANQARPRGIAVDATHVYWLTNQSGQVLRTPK
;
A
#
# COMPACT_ATOMS: atom_id res chain seq x y z
N MET A 1 58.01 -8.22 24.98
CA MET A 1 57.10 -8.55 26.11
C MET A 1 55.74 -7.96 25.76
N ARG A 2 54.57 -8.56 26.03
CA ARG A 2 54.23 -9.79 26.78
C ARG A 2 53.80 -10.95 25.84
N ARG A 3 53.47 -12.13 26.41
CA ARG A 3 52.86 -13.32 25.77
C ARG A 3 51.45 -13.56 26.33
N ILE A 4 50.74 -14.56 25.78
CA ILE A 4 49.51 -15.31 26.23
C ILE A 4 48.41 -15.20 25.16
N LEU A 5 47.74 -16.26 24.70
CA LEU A 5 48.06 -17.70 24.51
C LEU A 5 46.99 -18.30 23.54
N ALA A 6 47.17 -19.52 23.00
CA ALA A 6 46.32 -20.05 21.93
C ALA A 6 45.64 -21.42 22.23
N ARG A 7 44.41 -21.58 21.71
CA ARG A 7 43.56 -22.78 21.45
C ARG A 7 42.20 -22.25 20.92
N GLY A 8 41.37 -22.91 20.11
CA GLY A 8 41.14 -24.34 19.85
C GLY A 8 40.03 -24.86 20.79
N THR A 9 38.87 -25.38 20.36
CA THR A 9 38.42 -25.92 19.05
C THR A 9 36.88 -26.08 19.00
N LEU A 10 36.33 -26.33 17.80
CA LEU A 10 35.05 -27.02 17.49
C LEU A 10 33.68 -26.32 17.73
N ALA A 11 33.04 -26.00 16.60
CA ALA A 11 31.67 -26.33 16.18
C ALA A 11 30.48 -26.34 17.17
N SER A 12 29.46 -25.55 16.83
CA SER A 12 28.10 -26.08 16.62
C SER A 12 27.39 -25.25 15.53
N ALA A 13 26.51 -25.88 14.75
CA ALA A 13 25.70 -25.22 13.73
C ALA A 13 24.29 -24.95 14.26
N LEU A 14 23.71 -23.81 13.90
CA LEU A 14 22.28 -23.53 14.13
C LEU A 14 21.72 -22.80 12.90
N ALA A 15 20.78 -23.42 12.21
CA ALA A 15 20.11 -22.83 11.05
C ALA A 15 18.97 -21.91 11.53
N LEU A 16 18.94 -20.67 11.06
CA LEU A 16 17.74 -19.83 11.15
C LEU A 16 16.93 -19.95 9.87
N THR A 17 15.78 -20.62 9.96
CA THR A 17 14.74 -20.59 8.93
C THR A 17 13.98 -19.27 9.03
N VAL A 18 14.07 -18.42 8.01
CA VAL A 18 13.27 -17.19 7.92
C VAL A 18 11.93 -17.53 7.25
N GLY A 19 10.85 -17.50 8.03
CA GLY A 19 9.48 -17.54 7.50
C GLY A 19 9.04 -16.16 6.96
N PRO A 20 8.14 -16.10 5.97
CA PRO A 20 7.67 -14.84 5.42
C PRO A 20 6.77 -14.09 6.43
N ALA A 21 6.98 -12.77 6.56
CA ALA A 21 6.10 -11.92 7.33
C ALA A 21 4.80 -11.64 6.56
N ALA A 22 3.65 -11.73 7.23
CA ALA A 22 2.39 -11.28 6.67
C ALA A 22 2.33 -9.75 6.67
N CYS A 23 2.10 -9.14 5.51
CA CYS A 23 1.90 -7.70 5.36
C CYS A 23 0.41 -7.42 5.15
N SER A 24 -0.23 -6.77 6.12
CA SER A 24 -1.66 -6.41 6.03
C SER A 24 -1.85 -5.16 5.17
N ILE A 25 -2.36 -5.35 3.96
CA ILE A 25 -2.79 -4.27 3.06
C ILE A 25 -4.22 -3.82 3.40
N THR A 26 -4.37 -2.57 3.82
CA THR A 26 -5.67 -1.88 3.90
C THR A 26 -5.99 -1.22 2.56
N ALA A 27 -7.14 -1.53 1.97
CA ALA A 27 -7.66 -0.84 0.79
C ALA A 27 -8.78 0.15 1.21
N PRO A 28 -8.87 1.34 0.59
CA PRO A 28 -10.07 2.16 0.63
C PRO A 28 -11.15 1.58 -0.30
N SER A 29 -12.40 2.03 -0.13
CA SER A 29 -13.53 1.68 -0.99
C SER A 29 -14.38 2.92 -1.26
N ASP A 30 -14.48 3.31 -2.52
CA ASP A 30 -15.29 4.44 -2.97
C ASP A 30 -16.70 3.99 -3.43
N GLU A 31 -17.62 4.95 -3.34
CA GLU A 31 -18.81 5.17 -4.18
C GLU A 31 -19.90 4.09 -4.39
N ASP A 32 -20.96 4.21 -3.58
CA ASP A 32 -22.24 4.87 -3.95
C ASP A 32 -23.52 4.09 -4.43
N LEU A 33 -24.66 4.74 -4.12
CA LEU A 33 -26.01 4.74 -4.71
C LEU A 33 -27.09 3.64 -4.49
N MET A 34 -28.24 4.15 -4.02
CA MET A 34 -29.66 3.78 -4.27
C MET A 34 -30.27 2.49 -3.65
N GLY A 35 -31.45 2.61 -2.99
CA GLY A 35 -32.26 1.40 -2.76
C GLY A 35 -33.50 1.32 -1.82
N GLY A 36 -34.11 2.42 -1.33
CA GLY A 36 -35.54 2.47 -0.91
C GLY A 36 -36.18 1.51 0.14
N GLY A 37 -36.72 2.11 1.21
CA GLY A 37 -38.07 1.78 1.74
C GLY A 37 -38.21 0.82 2.94
N GLY A 38 -39.24 1.08 3.79
CA GLY A 38 -39.88 0.04 4.61
C GLY A 38 -39.77 0.11 6.14
N ALA A 39 -40.55 1.02 6.76
CA ALA A 39 -41.14 0.98 8.12
C ALA A 39 -40.67 -0.02 9.21
N GLY A 40 -40.43 0.52 10.43
CA GLY A 40 -40.86 -0.14 11.68
C GLY A 40 -39.93 -0.09 12.91
N GLY A 41 -40.49 0.21 14.09
CA GLY A 41 -40.09 -0.47 15.34
C GLY A 41 -39.06 0.15 16.30
N THR A 42 -39.48 1.16 17.07
CA THR A 42 -39.38 1.20 18.57
C THR A 42 -38.07 0.99 19.37
N VAL A 43 -37.87 1.92 20.33
CA VAL A 43 -37.33 1.86 21.72
C VAL A 43 -35.81 1.89 22.05
N ASP A 44 -35.57 2.43 23.28
CA ASP A 44 -34.37 2.45 24.16
C ASP A 44 -33.19 3.41 23.82
N ALA A 45 -32.50 4.04 24.80
CA ALA A 45 -32.69 4.11 26.28
C ALA A 45 -31.98 5.32 26.95
N SER A 46 -32.41 5.65 28.19
CA SER A 46 -31.65 6.27 29.32
C SER A 46 -31.00 7.68 29.17
N ALA A 47 -31.26 8.73 30.00
CA ALA A 47 -31.36 8.91 31.47
C ALA A 47 -29.99 9.23 32.17
N PRO A 48 -29.92 9.70 33.45
CA PRO A 48 -30.94 10.15 34.43
C PRO A 48 -30.79 11.67 34.75
N GLU A 49 -31.23 12.34 35.84
CA GLU A 49 -32.04 12.06 37.07
C GLU A 49 -32.89 13.34 37.38
N VAL A 50 -33.31 13.86 38.57
CA VAL A 50 -33.09 13.69 40.04
C VAL A 50 -34.46 13.81 40.78
N ALA A 51 -34.55 13.40 42.05
CA ALA A 51 -35.76 13.44 42.92
C ALA A 51 -35.99 14.79 43.65
N SER A 52 -36.94 15.01 44.59
CA SER A 52 -37.87 14.20 45.45
C SER A 52 -38.96 15.14 46.03
N GLU A 53 -40.14 14.80 46.57
CA GLU A 53 -40.97 13.59 46.86
C GLU A 53 -42.45 14.08 47.02
N GLY A 54 -43.53 13.39 47.46
CA GLY A 54 -43.85 12.11 48.14
C GLY A 54 -45.41 12.10 48.41
N SER A 55 -46.07 11.34 49.30
CA SER A 55 -45.75 10.12 50.06
C SER A 55 -46.99 9.59 50.86
N VAL A 56 -47.57 8.43 50.47
CA VAL A 56 -48.34 7.39 51.25
C VAL A 56 -49.62 7.72 52.09
N ASP A 57 -50.51 6.78 52.50
CA ASP A 57 -51.08 5.48 51.99
C ASP A 57 -52.10 4.88 53.04
N ALA A 58 -52.58 3.63 52.85
CA ALA A 58 -53.02 2.61 53.84
C ALA A 58 -54.53 2.24 54.01
N ALA A 59 -54.78 1.08 54.68
CA ALA A 59 -55.97 0.22 54.52
C ALA A 59 -56.63 -0.35 55.82
N THR A 60 -57.18 -1.57 55.79
CA THR A 60 -58.41 -1.99 56.54
C THR A 60 -58.31 -3.17 57.54
N ASP A 61 -59.22 -3.17 58.54
CA ASP A 61 -59.97 -4.32 59.15
C ASP A 61 -59.51 -5.01 60.49
N LYS A 62 -60.52 -5.52 61.23
CA LYS A 62 -60.64 -6.51 62.36
C LYS A 62 -60.15 -6.28 63.82
N VAL A 63 -61.15 -6.09 64.70
CA VAL A 63 -61.60 -6.97 65.85
C VAL A 63 -60.58 -7.83 66.65
N GLY A 64 -60.62 -7.71 68.00
CA GLY A 64 -60.17 -8.73 68.99
C GLY A 64 -59.64 -8.10 70.31
N ASP A 65 -60.44 -7.99 71.38
CA ASP A 65 -60.63 -8.95 72.50
C ASP A 65 -59.43 -9.16 73.46
N GLN A 66 -59.58 -8.66 74.71
CA GLN A 66 -59.14 -9.29 75.97
C GLN A 66 -60.02 -8.79 77.15
N THR A 67 -60.14 -9.58 78.22
CA THR A 67 -60.96 -9.32 79.44
C THR A 67 -60.08 -9.28 80.71
N PRO A 68 -60.57 -9.02 81.95
CA PRO A 68 -61.89 -8.57 82.46
C PRO A 68 -61.68 -7.18 83.20
N PRO A 69 -62.14 -6.84 84.44
CA PRO A 69 -63.26 -7.28 85.32
C PRO A 69 -64.07 -6.11 85.99
N ILE A 70 -64.92 -6.45 86.99
CA ILE A 70 -65.55 -5.60 88.04
C ILE A 70 -66.81 -4.81 87.65
N ASP A 71 -67.81 -4.80 88.54
CA ASP A 71 -68.97 -3.89 88.52
C ASP A 71 -68.54 -2.42 88.66
N VAL A 72 -68.45 -1.70 87.55
CA VAL A 72 -68.20 -0.25 87.56
C VAL A 72 -69.51 0.50 87.79
N ALA A 73 -69.82 0.78 89.05
CA ALA A 73 -70.81 1.79 89.41
C ALA A 73 -70.25 3.19 89.09
N CYS A 74 -70.62 3.74 87.92
CA CYS A 74 -70.22 5.08 87.50
C CYS A 74 -70.65 6.18 88.50
N GLY A 75 -70.00 7.34 88.45
CA GLY A 75 -70.38 8.50 89.27
C GLY A 75 -71.79 9.00 88.97
N VAL A 76 -72.39 9.74 89.91
CA VAL A 76 -73.79 10.22 89.80
C VAL A 76 -74.04 11.15 88.58
N THR A 77 -72.97 11.74 88.04
CA THR A 77 -72.94 12.60 86.84
C THR A 77 -72.68 11.84 85.53
N GLU A 78 -72.47 10.53 85.60
CA GLU A 78 -72.01 9.67 84.50
C GLU A 78 -73.01 8.55 84.21
N LYS A 79 -72.89 7.92 83.05
CA LYS A 79 -73.70 6.77 82.62
C LYS A 79 -72.84 5.76 81.88
N VAL A 80 -73.23 4.48 81.89
CA VAL A 80 -72.55 3.45 81.09
C VAL A 80 -73.03 3.55 79.65
N CYS A 81 -72.12 3.87 78.73
CA CYS A 81 -72.32 3.72 77.29
C CYS A 81 -71.12 2.96 76.71
N ASN A 82 -71.38 1.95 75.87
CA ASN A 82 -70.36 1.12 75.22
C ASN A 82 -69.25 0.63 76.18
N SER A 83 -69.66 0.12 77.35
CA SER A 83 -68.79 -0.43 78.40
C SER A 83 -67.88 0.57 79.14
N GLY A 84 -68.05 1.88 78.93
CA GLY A 84 -67.36 2.93 79.69
C GLY A 84 -68.31 3.90 80.38
N CYS A 85 -67.84 4.56 81.44
CA CYS A 85 -68.54 5.69 82.04
C CYS A 85 -68.32 6.94 81.18
N VAL A 86 -69.40 7.47 80.59
CA VAL A 86 -69.40 8.74 79.84
C VAL A 86 -70.20 9.80 80.59
N SER A 87 -69.90 11.08 80.32
CA SER A 87 -70.70 12.18 80.84
C SER A 87 -72.15 12.08 80.36
N LYS A 88 -73.12 12.28 81.26
CA LYS A 88 -74.54 12.38 80.89
C LYS A 88 -74.86 13.55 79.95
N ASN A 89 -73.95 14.53 79.86
CA ASN A 89 -74.07 15.74 79.05
C ASN A 89 -73.17 15.73 77.80
N ASP A 90 -72.63 14.58 77.38
CA ASP A 90 -71.87 14.48 76.13
C ASP A 90 -72.81 14.23 74.92
N PRO A 91 -72.93 15.15 73.95
CA PRO A 91 -73.82 15.00 72.81
C PRO A 91 -73.40 13.85 71.87
N LEU A 92 -72.12 13.46 71.84
CA LEU A 92 -71.65 12.33 71.03
C LEU A 92 -72.14 10.98 71.58
N PHE A 93 -72.50 10.92 72.87
CA PHE A 93 -73.07 9.74 73.53
C PHE A 93 -74.51 9.98 74.02
N GLY A 94 -75.19 10.97 73.46
CA GLY A 94 -76.59 11.31 73.73
C GLY A 94 -76.83 11.97 75.09
N CYS A 95 -77.93 12.70 75.20
CA CYS A 95 -78.14 13.60 76.34
C CYS A 95 -79.08 13.09 77.45
N THR A 96 -79.55 11.84 77.38
CA THR A 96 -80.43 11.27 78.42
C THR A 96 -79.62 10.49 79.46
N ASP A 97 -80.16 10.35 80.69
CA ASP A 97 -79.52 9.61 81.79
C ASP A 97 -79.16 8.15 81.46
N THR A 98 -79.91 7.50 80.56
CA THR A 98 -79.80 6.06 80.28
C THR A 98 -79.67 5.69 78.80
N GLY A 99 -79.84 6.64 77.87
CA GLY A 99 -79.79 6.40 76.44
C GLY A 99 -78.48 6.90 75.82
N CYS A 100 -77.89 6.10 74.93
CA CYS A 100 -76.57 6.36 74.33
C CYS A 100 -76.63 6.81 72.86
N THR A 101 -77.79 7.23 72.36
CA THR A 101 -78.00 7.64 70.96
C THR A 101 -77.36 9.02 70.71
N PRO A 102 -76.39 9.15 69.79
CA PRO A 102 -75.73 10.42 69.51
C PRO A 102 -76.69 11.52 69.01
N CYS A 103 -76.36 12.76 69.31
CA CYS A 103 -77.05 13.94 68.80
C CYS A 103 -76.40 14.40 67.48
N SER A 104 -76.75 13.78 66.35
CA SER A 104 -76.14 14.12 65.05
C SER A 104 -77.11 14.03 63.87
N THR A 105 -77.30 15.16 63.18
CA THR A 105 -77.68 15.24 61.76
C THR A 105 -76.45 15.71 60.95
N GLN A 106 -76.51 15.72 59.61
CA GLN A 106 -75.30 15.99 58.81
C GLN A 106 -74.78 17.42 59.01
N HIS A 107 -73.47 17.55 59.27
CA HIS A 107 -72.73 18.81 59.34
C HIS A 107 -73.31 19.87 60.31
N VAL A 108 -73.88 19.42 61.43
CA VAL A 108 -74.45 20.29 62.49
C VAL A 108 -73.81 19.97 63.85
N SER A 109 -73.30 21.01 64.51
CA SER A 109 -72.83 20.93 65.90
C SER A 109 -73.99 20.63 66.87
N ALA A 110 -73.74 19.89 67.95
CA ALA A 110 -74.76 19.53 68.93
C ALA A 110 -74.31 19.74 70.38
N THR A 111 -75.25 19.87 71.31
CA THR A 111 -74.98 20.08 72.74
C THR A 111 -76.09 19.48 73.59
N CYS A 112 -75.76 19.01 74.80
CA CYS A 112 -76.74 18.52 75.76
C CYS A 112 -77.24 19.62 76.70
N LEU A 113 -78.56 19.77 76.80
CA LEU A 113 -79.20 20.64 77.78
C LEU A 113 -80.42 19.95 78.39
N SER A 114 -80.47 19.90 79.72
CA SER A 114 -81.64 19.41 80.50
C SER A 114 -82.21 18.07 80.02
N GLY A 115 -81.35 17.09 79.75
CA GLY A 115 -81.74 15.74 79.34
C GLY A 115 -82.03 15.55 77.85
N LYS A 116 -81.78 16.56 76.99
CA LYS A 116 -82.14 16.53 75.56
C LYS A 116 -80.99 16.98 74.65
N CYS A 117 -80.95 16.41 73.44
CA CYS A 117 -80.16 16.92 72.33
C CYS A 117 -80.68 18.29 71.92
N GLN A 118 -79.80 19.28 71.83
CA GLN A 118 -80.04 20.53 71.15
C GLN A 118 -79.04 20.64 70.00
N LEU A 119 -79.56 20.75 68.77
CA LEU A 119 -78.76 21.03 67.58
C LEU A 119 -78.40 22.53 67.55
N GLY A 120 -77.19 22.82 67.06
CA GLY A 120 -76.56 24.14 67.02
C GLY A 120 -76.38 24.65 65.59
N ALA A 121 -75.24 25.28 65.33
CA ALA A 121 -74.90 25.83 64.01
C ALA A 121 -74.21 24.79 63.12
N CYS A 122 -74.18 25.06 61.80
CA CYS A 122 -73.44 24.28 60.82
C CYS A 122 -71.93 24.19 61.12
N GLU A 123 -71.32 23.12 60.67
CA GLU A 123 -69.87 22.99 60.55
C GLU A 123 -69.31 24.00 59.53
N THR A 124 -68.07 24.45 59.76
CA THR A 124 -67.44 25.49 58.92
C THR A 124 -67.30 25.00 57.46
N GLY A 125 -67.84 25.79 56.52
CA GLY A 125 -67.88 25.45 55.10
C GLY A 125 -69.19 24.81 54.63
N TRP A 126 -70.12 24.47 55.54
CA TRP A 126 -71.45 23.95 55.21
C TRP A 126 -72.55 24.94 55.58
N GLY A 127 -73.68 24.86 54.87
CA GLY A 127 -74.86 25.68 55.12
C GLY A 127 -76.16 24.87 55.08
N ASP A 128 -77.05 25.17 56.02
CA ASP A 128 -78.48 24.81 56.01
C ASP A 128 -79.20 25.80 55.08
N CYS A 129 -79.47 25.36 53.85
CA CYS A 129 -79.93 26.24 52.77
C CYS A 129 -81.43 26.09 52.46
N ASP A 130 -82.03 24.92 52.74
CA ASP A 130 -83.49 24.74 52.77
C ASP A 130 -84.15 25.19 54.09
N LYS A 131 -83.34 25.43 55.15
CA LYS A 131 -83.73 25.86 56.51
C LYS A 131 -84.44 24.79 57.33
N ASN A 132 -84.16 23.52 57.04
CA ASN A 132 -84.78 22.37 57.67
C ASN A 132 -83.81 21.65 58.62
N ALA A 133 -83.63 22.20 59.82
CA ALA A 133 -82.77 21.65 60.89
C ALA A 133 -82.99 20.15 61.27
N ALA A 134 -83.96 19.46 60.69
CA ALA A 134 -84.13 18.01 60.77
C ALA A 134 -83.27 17.19 59.79
N ASN A 135 -82.76 17.75 58.68
CA ASN A 135 -81.88 17.02 57.74
C ASN A 135 -80.38 17.32 57.98
N GLY A 136 -80.01 18.57 58.27
CA GLY A 136 -78.64 18.98 58.59
C GLY A 136 -78.27 20.30 57.93
N CYS A 137 -76.99 20.45 57.57
CA CYS A 137 -76.50 21.50 56.67
C CYS A 137 -76.06 20.84 55.37
N GLU A 138 -76.83 21.02 54.30
CA GLU A 138 -76.81 20.15 53.11
C GLU A 138 -75.94 20.67 51.96
N ALA A 139 -75.58 21.95 51.97
CA ALA A 139 -74.77 22.58 50.92
C ALA A 139 -73.30 22.72 51.32
N ASN A 140 -72.39 22.20 50.48
CA ASN A 140 -70.96 22.48 50.59
C ASN A 140 -70.66 23.87 49.99
N LEU A 141 -70.60 24.88 50.86
CA LEU A 141 -70.34 26.26 50.50
C LEU A 141 -68.88 26.52 50.09
N GLN A 142 -68.02 25.50 50.03
CA GLN A 142 -66.63 25.63 49.58
C GLN A 142 -66.40 25.19 48.13
N SER A 143 -67.29 24.37 47.56
CA SER A 143 -67.09 23.78 46.23
C SER A 143 -68.34 23.66 45.34
N ASP A 144 -69.55 24.00 45.80
CA ASP A 144 -70.76 24.01 44.94
C ASP A 144 -70.85 25.32 44.12
N PRO A 145 -70.74 25.29 42.77
CA PRO A 145 -70.88 26.48 41.93
C PRO A 145 -72.26 27.13 42.00
N LEU A 146 -73.28 26.46 42.54
CA LEU A 146 -74.63 26.99 42.71
C LEU A 146 -74.87 27.62 44.09
N ARG A 147 -73.95 27.40 45.06
CA ARG A 147 -74.08 27.82 46.48
C ARG A 147 -72.74 28.25 47.08
N CYS A 148 -71.92 28.97 46.31
CA CYS A 148 -70.53 29.22 46.64
C CYS A 148 -70.35 30.33 47.71
N GLY A 149 -69.83 29.97 48.88
CA GLY A 149 -69.67 30.87 50.04
C GLY A 149 -70.97 31.22 50.75
N THR A 150 -72.12 31.26 50.06
CA THR A 150 -73.46 31.36 50.65
C THR A 150 -74.47 30.48 49.92
N CYS A 151 -75.51 30.06 50.64
CA CYS A 151 -76.67 29.32 50.12
C CYS A 151 -77.37 29.91 48.90
N THR A 152 -77.13 31.18 48.57
CA THR A 152 -77.77 31.91 47.47
C THR A 152 -76.80 32.37 46.37
N THR A 153 -75.51 32.11 46.51
CA THR A 153 -74.49 32.55 45.56
C THR A 153 -74.29 31.51 44.45
N ALA A 154 -74.98 31.65 43.33
CA ALA A 154 -74.66 30.91 42.12
C ALA A 154 -73.58 31.67 41.31
N CYS A 155 -72.46 31.01 41.05
CA CYS A 155 -71.40 31.50 40.18
C CYS A 155 -71.89 31.47 38.72
N SER A 156 -71.76 32.58 37.99
CA SER A 156 -72.21 32.70 36.61
C SER A 156 -71.38 33.77 35.89
N TYR A 157 -70.78 33.38 34.76
CA TYR A 157 -69.80 34.20 34.05
C TYR A 157 -70.07 34.14 32.53
N PRO A 158 -70.04 35.29 31.82
CA PRO A 158 -70.17 35.29 30.36
C PRO A 158 -69.13 34.41 29.67
N ASN A 159 -69.58 33.55 28.77
CA ASN A 159 -68.76 32.64 27.97
C ASN A 159 -67.81 31.70 28.73
N ALA A 160 -67.96 31.52 30.06
CA ALA A 160 -67.06 30.70 30.87
C ALA A 160 -67.82 29.65 31.69
N THR A 161 -67.18 28.52 31.98
CA THR A 161 -67.73 27.55 32.95
C THR A 161 -67.55 28.09 34.38
N PRO A 162 -68.58 28.06 35.24
CA PRO A 162 -68.49 28.57 36.60
C PRO A 162 -67.79 27.57 37.54
N LEU A 163 -66.83 28.06 38.32
CA LEU A 163 -66.12 27.30 39.35
C LEU A 163 -66.37 27.91 40.74
N CYS A 164 -66.47 27.05 41.76
CA CYS A 164 -66.42 27.45 43.15
C CYS A 164 -65.15 26.88 43.79
N GLN A 165 -64.32 27.74 44.37
CA GLN A 165 -63.06 27.33 45.01
C GLN A 165 -62.92 28.06 46.35
N ALA A 166 -62.81 27.30 47.45
CA ALA A 166 -62.77 27.80 48.82
C ALA A 166 -63.93 28.77 49.16
N GLY A 167 -65.10 28.58 48.52
CA GLY A 167 -66.28 29.42 48.71
C GLY A 167 -66.22 30.80 48.04
N THR A 168 -65.29 30.99 47.11
CA THR A 168 -65.27 32.14 46.20
C THR A 168 -65.54 31.66 44.77
N CYS A 169 -66.35 32.39 44.02
CA CYS A 169 -66.58 32.12 42.61
C CYS A 169 -65.34 32.51 41.78
N ALA A 170 -65.01 31.69 40.78
CA ALA A 170 -63.97 31.94 39.78
C ALA A 170 -64.42 31.41 38.41
N ILE A 171 -63.72 31.80 37.33
CA ILE A 171 -63.91 31.14 36.04
C ILE A 171 -63.16 29.80 36.01
N GLY A 172 -63.74 28.78 35.37
CA GLY A 172 -63.10 27.48 35.17
C GLY A 172 -62.33 27.42 33.85
N ALA A 173 -63.06 27.42 32.74
CA ALA A 173 -62.51 27.47 31.40
C ALA A 173 -63.40 28.32 30.47
N CYS A 174 -62.78 29.06 29.55
CA CYS A 174 -63.50 29.79 28.52
C CYS A 174 -64.12 28.84 27.48
N THR A 175 -65.29 29.21 26.97
CA THR A 175 -65.99 28.52 25.89
C THR A 175 -65.43 29.03 24.57
N LEU A 176 -64.87 28.15 23.74
CA LEU A 176 -64.35 28.55 22.43
C LEU A 176 -65.43 29.24 21.56
N PRO A 177 -65.12 30.31 20.82
CA PRO A 177 -63.80 30.89 20.59
C PRO A 177 -63.47 32.10 21.50
N TRP A 178 -63.90 32.10 22.76
CA TRP A 178 -63.63 33.21 23.69
C TRP A 178 -62.40 32.94 24.58
N GLY A 179 -61.72 34.01 25.00
CA GLY A 179 -60.65 34.01 25.99
C GLY A 179 -60.83 35.16 27.00
N ASN A 180 -60.32 34.97 28.22
CA ASN A 180 -60.12 36.05 29.19
C ASN A 180 -58.74 36.64 28.93
N CYS A 181 -58.70 37.84 28.34
CA CYS A 181 -57.47 38.46 27.85
C CYS A 181 -57.10 39.75 28.60
N ASP A 182 -58.03 40.35 29.36
CA ASP A 182 -57.72 41.41 30.34
C ASP A 182 -57.28 40.86 31.71
N GLY A 183 -57.49 39.57 31.96
CA GLY A 183 -57.15 38.86 33.20
C GLY A 183 -58.19 39.00 34.31
N ASN A 184 -59.42 39.43 34.00
CA ASN A 184 -60.44 39.78 35.00
C ASN A 184 -61.64 38.82 34.98
N ASP A 185 -61.61 37.82 35.88
CA ASP A 185 -62.70 36.86 36.09
C ASP A 185 -64.10 37.51 36.24
N ALA A 186 -64.19 38.76 36.71
CA ALA A 186 -65.47 39.43 36.95
C ALA A 186 -66.30 39.73 35.68
N ASN A 187 -65.68 39.81 34.49
CA ASN A 187 -66.39 39.98 33.21
C ASN A 187 -66.55 38.69 32.39
N GLY A 188 -65.93 37.58 32.81
CA GLY A 188 -66.01 36.28 32.13
C GLY A 188 -64.89 36.11 31.10
N CYS A 189 -65.22 35.66 29.88
CA CYS A 189 -64.29 35.60 28.75
C CYS A 189 -64.83 36.47 27.60
N GLU A 190 -64.11 37.55 27.32
CA GLU A 190 -64.60 38.75 26.62
C GLU A 190 -63.99 38.97 25.22
N THR A 191 -62.83 38.36 24.94
CA THR A 191 -62.11 38.53 23.67
C THR A 191 -62.28 37.31 22.76
N GLN A 192 -62.45 37.54 21.45
CA GLN A 192 -62.59 36.44 20.48
C GLN A 192 -61.22 36.00 19.96
N VAL A 193 -60.77 34.81 20.35
CA VAL A 193 -59.46 34.25 19.95
C VAL A 193 -59.47 33.61 18.55
N ASN A 194 -60.25 34.21 17.63
CA ASN A 194 -60.32 33.85 16.21
C ASN A 194 -60.24 35.07 15.27
N ASP A 195 -59.90 36.26 15.80
CA ASP A 195 -59.52 37.42 15.00
C ASP A 195 -58.01 37.42 14.66
N ILE A 196 -57.56 38.39 13.85
CA ILE A 196 -56.16 38.50 13.41
C ILE A 196 -55.19 39.02 14.49
N GLN A 197 -55.70 39.55 15.60
CA GLN A 197 -54.94 40.14 16.71
C GLN A 197 -54.77 39.16 17.88
N HIS A 198 -55.66 38.18 18.01
CA HIS A 198 -55.73 37.22 19.13
C HIS A 198 -55.88 35.76 18.65
N CYS A 199 -55.33 35.42 17.48
CA CYS A 199 -55.55 34.15 16.80
C CYS A 199 -55.07 32.94 17.62
N GLY A 200 -56.00 32.16 18.17
CA GLY A 200 -55.71 30.99 19.01
C GLY A 200 -55.33 31.33 20.46
N SER A 201 -54.88 32.55 20.77
CA SER A 201 -54.68 33.01 22.15
C SER A 201 -54.64 34.54 22.27
N CYS A 202 -54.85 35.03 23.48
CA CYS A 202 -54.84 36.45 23.86
C CYS A 202 -53.59 37.26 23.48
N THR A 203 -52.48 36.60 23.10
CA THR A 203 -51.21 37.27 22.74
C THR A 203 -50.75 36.96 21.32
N GLN A 204 -51.48 36.14 20.55
CA GLN A 204 -51.04 35.62 19.26
C GLN A 204 -51.65 36.43 18.10
N GLY A 205 -51.10 37.61 17.84
CA GLY A 205 -51.40 38.33 16.60
C GLY A 205 -50.73 37.66 15.39
N CYS A 206 -51.38 37.69 14.23
CA CYS A 206 -50.78 37.24 12.98
C CYS A 206 -49.98 38.39 12.34
N ILE A 207 -48.67 38.24 12.21
CA ILE A 207 -47.81 39.27 11.63
C ILE A 207 -47.89 39.20 10.10
N SER A 208 -48.54 40.19 9.48
CA SER A 208 -48.71 40.28 8.03
C SER A 208 -47.61 41.11 7.36
N SER A 209 -46.34 40.82 7.67
CA SER A 209 -45.21 41.53 7.04
C SER A 209 -45.09 41.10 5.57
N HIS A 210 -45.22 42.03 4.63
CA HIS A 210 -45.14 41.79 3.18
C HIS A 210 -46.05 40.67 2.64
N ALA A 211 -47.22 40.49 3.26
CA ALA A 211 -48.29 39.58 2.83
C ALA A 211 -49.63 39.99 3.46
N THR A 212 -50.73 39.38 3.01
CA THR A 212 -51.96 39.33 3.82
C THR A 212 -51.91 38.14 4.79
N ALA A 213 -52.66 38.20 5.89
CA ALA A 213 -52.80 37.08 6.83
C ALA A 213 -54.27 36.95 7.29
N THR A 214 -54.68 35.73 7.64
CA THR A 214 -56.03 35.41 8.12
C THR A 214 -55.98 34.42 9.27
N CYS A 215 -56.77 34.64 10.32
CA CYS A 215 -56.93 33.64 11.38
C CYS A 215 -57.93 32.55 10.96
N SER A 216 -57.53 31.29 11.07
CA SER A 216 -58.30 30.11 10.71
C SER A 216 -58.13 29.05 11.78
N ASN A 217 -59.22 28.66 12.45
CA ASN A 217 -59.22 27.66 13.53
C ASN A 217 -58.21 27.93 14.68
N GLY A 218 -57.81 29.20 14.90
CA GLY A 218 -56.78 29.58 15.87
C GLY A 218 -55.33 29.47 15.37
N VAL A 219 -55.13 29.32 14.05
CA VAL A 219 -53.83 29.33 13.38
C VAL A 219 -53.78 30.52 12.41
N CYS A 220 -52.63 31.18 12.34
CA CYS A 220 -52.36 32.22 11.34
C CYS A 220 -52.05 31.59 9.99
N GLU A 221 -52.98 31.70 9.05
CA GLU A 221 -52.76 31.35 7.64
C GLU A 221 -52.24 32.57 6.89
N LEU A 222 -51.06 32.44 6.27
CA LEU A 222 -50.45 33.49 5.46
C LEU A 222 -50.95 33.43 4.01
N GLY A 223 -51.28 34.59 3.45
CA GLY A 223 -51.62 34.75 2.04
C GLY A 223 -50.38 34.75 1.14
N PRO A 224 -50.55 34.99 -0.18
CA PRO A 224 -49.42 35.16 -1.08
C PRO A 224 -48.60 36.40 -0.70
N CYS A 225 -47.28 36.29 -0.73
CA CYS A 225 -46.36 37.40 -0.50
C CYS A 225 -46.53 38.53 -1.52
N ASP A 226 -46.19 39.76 -1.09
CA ASP A 226 -45.98 40.90 -1.96
C ASP A 226 -44.91 40.61 -3.02
N SER A 227 -45.05 41.21 -4.19
CA SER A 227 -44.12 40.99 -5.30
C SER A 227 -42.69 41.40 -4.93
N GLY A 228 -41.76 40.43 -4.98
CA GLY A 228 -40.37 40.61 -4.59
C GLY A 228 -40.03 40.17 -3.15
N TRP A 229 -40.99 39.63 -2.41
CA TRP A 229 -40.80 39.02 -1.08
C TRP A 229 -41.14 37.53 -1.11
N GLY A 230 -40.56 36.79 -0.17
CA GLY A 230 -40.84 35.36 0.04
C GLY A 230 -40.88 35.05 1.52
N ASN A 231 -41.78 34.13 1.90
CA ASN A 231 -41.67 33.40 3.15
C ASN A 231 -40.73 32.21 2.90
N CYS A 232 -39.59 32.17 3.58
CA CYS A 232 -38.51 31.24 3.27
C CYS A 232 -38.06 30.36 4.44
N ASP A 233 -38.50 30.64 5.66
CA ASP A 233 -38.45 29.73 6.81
C ASP A 233 -39.69 28.82 6.93
N ASN A 234 -40.74 29.09 6.16
CA ASN A 234 -42.06 28.44 6.18
C ASN A 234 -42.88 28.72 7.46
N ASP A 235 -42.61 29.81 8.18
CA ASP A 235 -43.36 30.26 9.36
C ASP A 235 -44.33 31.41 9.02
N GLY A 236 -45.60 31.04 8.80
CA GLY A 236 -46.68 32.00 8.53
C GLY A 236 -47.03 32.96 9.69
N SER A 237 -46.38 32.84 10.86
CA SER A 237 -46.59 33.73 11.99
C SER A 237 -45.74 35.01 11.95
N ASN A 238 -44.68 35.06 11.14
CA ASN A 238 -43.75 36.20 11.05
C ASN A 238 -43.86 37.05 9.77
N GLY A 239 -44.34 36.48 8.66
CA GLY A 239 -44.69 37.18 7.41
C GLY A 239 -44.01 36.60 6.17
N CYS A 240 -43.64 37.43 5.21
CA CYS A 240 -42.70 37.11 4.14
C CYS A 240 -41.42 37.93 4.38
N GLU A 241 -40.46 37.32 5.05
CA GLU A 241 -39.30 37.94 5.67
C GLU A 241 -38.14 38.22 4.70
N ALA A 242 -38.02 37.42 3.62
CA ALA A 242 -36.88 37.49 2.71
C ALA A 242 -37.14 38.45 1.53
N ASN A 243 -36.25 39.43 1.34
CA ASN A 243 -36.30 40.35 0.22
C ASN A 243 -35.66 39.74 -1.03
N LEU A 244 -36.45 39.02 -1.83
CA LEU A 244 -35.98 38.29 -3.02
C LEU A 244 -35.36 39.19 -4.11
N GLN A 245 -35.41 40.52 -3.97
CA GLN A 245 -34.85 41.47 -4.92
C GLN A 245 -33.41 41.93 -4.57
N THR A 246 -33.00 41.84 -3.30
CA THR A 246 -31.74 42.39 -2.79
C THR A 246 -31.01 41.51 -1.76
N ASP A 247 -31.67 40.49 -1.20
CA ASP A 247 -31.02 39.54 -0.30
C ASP A 247 -30.12 38.59 -1.08
N ALA A 248 -28.85 38.52 -0.68
CA ALA A 248 -27.86 37.64 -1.28
C ALA A 248 -28.02 36.16 -0.88
N GLN A 249 -28.82 35.82 0.14
CA GLN A 249 -29.11 34.42 0.54
C GLN A 249 -30.41 33.87 -0.09
N HIS A 250 -31.30 34.75 -0.55
CA HIS A 250 -32.63 34.39 -1.10
C HIS A 250 -32.87 35.07 -2.46
N CYS A 251 -31.85 35.11 -3.33
CA CYS A 251 -31.89 35.95 -4.52
C CYS A 251 -32.80 35.37 -5.61
N GLY A 252 -33.85 36.11 -5.97
CA GLY A 252 -34.88 35.69 -6.92
C GLY A 252 -35.90 34.70 -6.34
N THR A 253 -35.45 33.71 -5.56
CA THR A 253 -36.29 32.75 -4.82
C THR A 253 -35.68 32.37 -3.47
N CYS A 254 -36.51 31.85 -2.56
CA CYS A 254 -36.07 31.32 -1.26
C CYS A 254 -34.95 30.28 -1.38
N ALA A 255 -34.00 30.32 -0.45
CA ALA A 255 -32.86 29.41 -0.37
C ALA A 255 -31.99 29.34 -1.64
N THR A 256 -31.99 30.41 -2.45
CA THR A 256 -31.11 30.60 -3.61
C THR A 256 -30.00 31.62 -3.28
N PRO A 257 -28.90 31.20 -2.63
CA PRO A 257 -27.80 32.10 -2.34
C PRO A 257 -27.07 32.51 -3.63
N CYS A 258 -26.87 33.81 -3.79
CA CYS A 258 -26.03 34.40 -4.83
C CYS A 258 -24.56 34.20 -4.48
N ALA A 259 -24.03 33.02 -4.80
CA ALA A 259 -22.65 32.61 -4.53
C ALA A 259 -21.93 32.18 -5.83
N PRO A 260 -21.56 33.13 -6.72
CA PRO A 260 -20.74 32.85 -7.90
C PRO A 260 -19.36 32.30 -7.50
N ALA A 261 -18.78 31.39 -8.30
CA ALA A 261 -17.51 30.77 -7.95
C ALA A 261 -16.38 31.81 -7.88
N HIS A 262 -15.59 31.75 -6.81
CA HIS A 262 -14.42 32.62 -6.57
C HIS A 262 -14.70 34.13 -6.67
N ALA A 263 -15.89 34.57 -6.25
CA ALA A 263 -16.28 35.98 -6.28
C ALA A 263 -17.35 36.35 -5.25
N THR A 264 -17.43 37.63 -4.89
CA THR A 264 -18.54 38.16 -4.08
C THR A 264 -19.81 38.25 -4.94
N GLY A 265 -20.86 37.51 -4.61
CA GLY A 265 -22.17 37.69 -5.24
C GLY A 265 -22.93 38.90 -4.70
N GLN A 266 -23.71 39.56 -5.57
CA GLN A 266 -24.60 40.65 -5.22
C GLN A 266 -25.99 40.38 -5.80
N CYS A 267 -27.05 40.39 -4.97
CA CYS A 267 -28.40 40.30 -5.50
C CYS A 267 -28.91 41.69 -5.88
N ALA A 268 -29.39 41.85 -7.12
CA ALA A 268 -30.03 43.07 -7.56
C ALA A 268 -31.14 42.78 -8.58
N ALA A 269 -32.31 43.36 -8.37
CA ALA A 269 -33.54 43.08 -9.13
C ALA A 269 -33.92 41.58 -9.16
N GLY A 270 -33.55 40.84 -8.11
CA GLY A 270 -33.78 39.39 -8.00
C GLY A 270 -32.97 38.56 -9.00
N GLN A 271 -31.83 39.08 -9.46
CA GLN A 271 -30.84 38.37 -10.24
C GLN A 271 -29.50 38.42 -9.51
N CYS A 272 -28.78 37.29 -9.52
CA CYS A 272 -27.43 37.24 -8.98
C CYS A 272 -26.45 37.93 -9.95
N GLN A 273 -25.69 38.90 -9.44
CA GLN A 273 -24.70 39.65 -10.19
C GLN A 273 -23.30 39.38 -9.63
N LEU A 274 -22.31 39.35 -10.53
CA LEU A 274 -20.91 39.16 -10.20
C LEU A 274 -20.31 40.47 -9.65
N GLY A 275 -19.84 40.44 -8.39
CA GLY A 275 -19.08 41.53 -7.78
C GLY A 275 -17.59 41.42 -8.06
N ALA A 276 -16.76 41.53 -7.02
CA ALA A 276 -15.31 41.38 -7.14
C ALA A 276 -14.91 39.90 -7.14
N CYS A 277 -13.97 39.52 -8.03
CA CYS A 277 -13.28 38.24 -7.96
C CYS A 277 -12.38 38.15 -6.73
N ASP A 278 -12.18 36.94 -6.23
CA ASP A 278 -11.17 36.63 -5.23
C ASP A 278 -9.74 36.91 -5.73
N THR A 279 -8.80 37.06 -4.79
CA THR A 279 -7.40 37.25 -5.12
C THR A 279 -6.84 35.97 -5.76
N GLY A 280 -6.31 36.09 -6.97
CA GLY A 280 -5.84 34.97 -7.79
C GLY A 280 -6.84 34.47 -8.83
N PHE A 281 -8.10 34.93 -8.81
CA PHE A 281 -9.13 34.49 -9.74
C PHE A 281 -9.59 35.60 -10.69
N ARG A 282 -10.00 35.23 -11.90
CA ARG A 282 -10.53 36.14 -12.92
C ARG A 282 -11.68 35.50 -13.67
N ASN A 283 -12.61 36.35 -14.09
CA ASN A 283 -13.56 36.04 -15.14
C ASN A 283 -12.89 36.31 -16.49
N CYS A 284 -12.67 35.27 -17.30
CA CYS A 284 -11.96 35.35 -18.57
C CYS A 284 -12.86 35.02 -19.79
N ASN A 285 -14.07 34.52 -19.54
CA ASN A 285 -15.13 34.27 -20.54
C ASN A 285 -16.16 35.43 -20.64
N ASN A 286 -16.10 36.43 -19.75
CA ASN A 286 -17.03 37.53 -19.53
C ASN A 286 -18.49 37.10 -19.22
N GLN A 287 -18.70 35.93 -18.59
CA GLN A 287 -20.01 35.43 -18.17
C GLN A 287 -20.21 35.64 -16.67
N ALA A 288 -21.16 36.47 -16.26
CA ALA A 288 -21.38 36.76 -14.83
C ALA A 288 -22.01 35.61 -14.02
N ALA A 289 -22.37 34.50 -14.67
CA ALA A 289 -23.22 33.45 -14.10
C ALA A 289 -22.46 32.23 -13.54
N ASP A 290 -21.25 31.97 -14.03
CA ASP A 290 -20.36 30.89 -13.55
C ASP A 290 -19.28 31.40 -12.58
N GLY A 291 -18.85 32.66 -12.69
CA GLY A 291 -18.18 33.38 -11.59
C GLY A 291 -16.90 34.10 -12.00
N CYS A 292 -15.81 33.83 -11.30
CA CYS A 292 -14.44 34.15 -11.71
C CYS A 292 -13.66 32.84 -11.84
N GLU A 293 -14.02 32.08 -12.87
CA GLU A 293 -13.70 30.67 -13.10
C GLU A 293 -12.21 30.36 -13.34
N THR A 294 -11.40 31.37 -13.66
CA THR A 294 -10.00 31.18 -14.11
C THR A 294 -9.00 31.53 -13.00
N ASP A 295 -8.25 30.53 -12.53
CA ASP A 295 -7.09 30.71 -11.64
C ASP A 295 -5.88 31.30 -12.40
N ILE A 296 -5.57 32.57 -12.15
CA ILE A 296 -4.42 33.26 -12.75
C ILE A 296 -3.11 33.10 -11.93
N THR A 297 -3.07 32.20 -10.95
CA THR A 297 -1.89 31.95 -10.10
C THR A 297 -1.14 30.67 -10.46
N SER A 298 -1.85 29.65 -10.97
CA SER A 298 -1.28 28.34 -11.33
C SER A 298 -1.56 27.86 -12.77
N ASP A 299 -2.55 28.41 -13.48
CA ASP A 299 -2.84 28.00 -14.86
C ASP A 299 -1.78 28.53 -15.86
N PRO A 300 -1.04 27.67 -16.59
CA PRO A 300 -0.10 28.08 -17.63
C PRO A 300 -0.77 28.75 -18.84
N ALA A 301 -2.09 28.66 -19.03
CA ALA A 301 -2.82 29.33 -20.10
C ALA A 301 -3.29 30.76 -19.74
N ASN A 302 -3.38 31.09 -18.45
CA ASN A 302 -3.93 32.36 -17.95
C ASN A 302 -3.01 33.01 -16.89
N CYS A 303 -1.70 32.79 -17.00
CA CYS A 303 -0.77 33.09 -15.91
C CYS A 303 -0.64 34.60 -15.64
N GLY A 304 -1.10 35.04 -14.46
CA GLY A 304 -1.15 36.43 -14.03
C GLY A 304 -2.19 37.31 -14.73
N ASN A 305 -2.75 36.86 -15.86
CA ASN A 305 -3.90 37.50 -16.52
C ASN A 305 -4.56 36.56 -17.54
N CYS A 306 -5.84 36.80 -17.84
CA CYS A 306 -6.59 36.08 -18.85
C CYS A 306 -5.84 35.99 -20.19
N LYS A 307 -5.70 34.78 -20.72
CA LYS A 307 -5.06 34.44 -22.01
C LYS A 307 -3.57 34.81 -22.10
N ASN A 308 -2.91 34.98 -20.95
CA ASN A 308 -1.46 35.11 -20.88
C ASN A 308 -0.81 33.71 -20.80
N ASN A 309 -0.79 33.01 -21.94
CA ASN A 309 -0.15 31.71 -22.07
C ASN A 309 1.36 31.81 -21.79
N CYS A 310 1.88 30.94 -20.93
CA CYS A 310 3.32 30.85 -20.67
C CYS A 310 4.07 30.37 -21.93
N PRO A 311 5.22 30.97 -22.27
CA PRO A 311 5.94 30.62 -23.50
C PRO A 311 6.37 29.15 -23.54
N THR A 312 5.93 28.41 -24.56
CA THR A 312 6.42 27.06 -24.83
C THR A 312 7.86 27.14 -25.36
N VAL A 313 8.80 26.50 -24.67
CA VAL A 313 10.20 26.41 -25.07
C VAL A 313 10.55 24.93 -25.29
N ALA A 314 11.40 24.63 -26.26
CA ALA A 314 11.83 23.25 -26.52
C ALA A 314 12.54 22.66 -25.29
N HIS A 315 12.19 21.42 -24.95
CA HIS A 315 12.77 20.65 -23.84
C HIS A 315 12.56 21.28 -22.45
N ALA A 316 11.54 22.13 -22.31
CA ALA A 316 11.15 22.75 -21.05
C ALA A 316 9.63 22.76 -20.88
N THR A 317 9.17 22.19 -19.78
CA THR A 317 7.78 22.29 -19.31
C THR A 317 7.54 23.70 -18.77
N ALA A 318 6.59 24.41 -19.38
CA ALA A 318 6.13 25.74 -18.93
C ALA A 318 5.10 25.60 -17.81
N SER A 319 5.23 26.44 -16.78
CA SER A 319 4.39 26.44 -15.58
C SER A 319 4.04 27.86 -15.15
N CYS A 320 2.93 28.05 -14.44
CA CYS A 320 2.64 29.29 -13.75
C CYS A 320 2.85 29.09 -12.25
N VAL A 321 3.63 29.97 -11.63
CA VAL A 321 3.90 29.95 -10.18
C VAL A 321 3.76 31.37 -9.65
N ALA A 322 2.83 31.57 -8.71
CA ALA A 322 2.52 32.88 -8.13
C ALA A 322 2.28 33.96 -9.21
N SER A 323 1.43 33.65 -10.19
CA SER A 323 1.08 34.53 -11.32
C SER A 323 2.26 34.94 -12.22
N SER A 324 3.38 34.21 -12.16
CA SER A 324 4.55 34.41 -13.01
C SER A 324 4.90 33.12 -13.77
N CYS A 325 5.16 33.24 -15.07
CA CYS A 325 5.57 32.09 -15.88
C CYS A 325 6.98 31.64 -15.51
N GLN A 326 7.17 30.34 -15.32
CA GLN A 326 8.44 29.68 -15.03
C GLN A 326 8.64 28.49 -15.98
N GLN A 327 9.89 28.29 -16.40
CA GLN A 327 10.28 27.14 -17.23
C GLN A 327 11.08 26.16 -16.38
N THR A 328 10.73 24.88 -16.42
CA THR A 328 11.52 23.80 -15.83
C THR A 328 12.00 22.87 -16.93
N CYS A 329 13.29 22.51 -16.93
CA CYS A 329 13.83 21.60 -17.95
C CYS A 329 13.25 20.19 -17.84
N ASP A 330 12.96 19.60 -18.99
CA ASP A 330 12.51 18.21 -19.05
C ASP A 330 13.67 17.27 -18.65
N PRO A 331 13.41 16.10 -18.04
CA PRO A 331 14.46 15.21 -17.57
C PRO A 331 15.47 14.82 -18.67
N GLY A 332 16.74 15.11 -18.43
CA GLY A 332 17.83 14.92 -19.40
C GLY A 332 18.27 16.17 -20.16
N TRP A 333 17.63 17.32 -19.89
CA TRP A 333 17.99 18.61 -20.49
C TRP A 333 18.40 19.66 -19.45
N ALA A 334 19.27 20.59 -19.85
CA ALA A 334 19.74 21.67 -18.99
C ALA A 334 19.94 23.00 -19.75
N HIS A 335 19.82 24.10 -19.01
CA HIS A 335 20.35 25.42 -19.38
C HIS A 335 21.84 25.44 -19.04
N CYS A 336 22.69 25.48 -20.06
CA CYS A 336 24.15 25.54 -19.90
C CYS A 336 24.78 26.77 -20.58
N LEU A 337 24.07 27.42 -21.51
CA LEU A 337 24.56 28.59 -22.21
C LEU A 337 24.06 29.89 -21.57
N ALA A 338 24.98 30.71 -21.04
CA ALA A 338 24.68 31.98 -20.35
C ALA A 338 23.94 33.05 -21.19
N TRP A 339 23.74 32.83 -22.49
CA TRP A 339 22.96 33.67 -23.42
C TRP A 339 21.76 32.94 -24.05
N GLY A 340 21.44 31.74 -23.58
CA GLY A 340 20.25 30.97 -23.99
C GLY A 340 19.02 31.27 -23.13
N ASN A 341 17.83 31.07 -23.70
CA ASN A 341 16.53 31.21 -23.04
C ASN A 341 15.81 29.84 -22.95
N ALA A 342 16.54 28.73 -22.77
CA ALA A 342 16.01 27.39 -22.98
C ALA A 342 16.64 26.33 -22.07
N CYS A 343 16.28 25.07 -22.32
CA CYS A 343 16.96 23.89 -21.81
C CYS A 343 17.65 23.22 -22.99
N GLU A 344 18.58 23.95 -23.62
CA GLU A 344 19.11 23.61 -24.94
C GLU A 344 20.10 22.43 -24.98
N THR A 345 20.56 21.95 -23.83
CA THR A 345 21.68 20.99 -23.74
C THR A 345 21.19 19.60 -23.34
N ASP A 346 21.37 18.60 -24.21
CA ASP A 346 21.15 17.18 -23.91
C ASP A 346 22.26 16.68 -22.99
N ILE A 347 21.99 16.66 -21.68
CA ILE A 347 22.95 16.16 -20.68
C ILE A 347 22.95 14.63 -20.57
N LEU A 348 22.20 13.89 -21.39
CA LEU A 348 22.26 12.43 -21.42
C LEU A 348 23.27 11.89 -22.44
N ASN A 349 23.48 12.63 -23.55
CA ASN A 349 24.28 12.18 -24.69
C ASN A 349 25.38 13.16 -25.13
N ASP A 350 25.35 14.45 -24.76
CA ASP A 350 26.44 15.36 -25.10
C ASP A 350 27.72 15.03 -24.31
N ASN A 351 28.73 14.57 -25.05
CA ASN A 351 30.09 14.34 -24.57
C ASN A 351 30.72 15.56 -23.87
N SER A 352 30.21 16.77 -24.08
CA SER A 352 30.70 18.03 -23.52
C SER A 352 30.02 18.42 -22.19
N ASN A 353 28.81 17.93 -21.96
CA ASN A 353 27.90 18.35 -20.87
C ASN A 353 27.27 17.14 -20.16
N CYS A 354 28.02 16.06 -20.00
CA CYS A 354 27.48 14.75 -19.68
C CYS A 354 26.99 14.67 -18.23
N GLY A 355 25.67 14.71 -18.02
CA GLY A 355 24.98 14.69 -16.73
C GLY A 355 25.02 16.00 -15.94
N ALA A 356 25.73 17.01 -16.46
CA ALA A 356 25.82 18.37 -15.94
C ALA A 356 26.54 19.26 -16.96
N CYS A 357 26.24 20.56 -16.98
CA CYS A 357 26.97 21.54 -17.79
C CYS A 357 28.49 21.48 -17.55
N ASP A 358 29.27 21.68 -18.61
CA ASP A 358 30.75 21.61 -18.65
C ASP A 358 31.38 20.25 -18.23
N LYS A 359 30.59 19.20 -17.95
CA LYS A 359 31.08 17.85 -17.62
C LYS A 359 31.55 17.10 -18.88
N ASN A 360 32.70 17.53 -19.38
CA ASN A 360 33.26 17.14 -20.67
C ASN A 360 34.06 15.82 -20.61
N CYS A 361 33.49 14.74 -21.16
CA CYS A 361 34.11 13.42 -21.27
C CYS A 361 35.23 13.35 -22.33
N ASN A 362 35.34 14.31 -23.26
CA ASN A 362 36.35 14.25 -24.33
C ASN A 362 37.79 14.41 -23.80
N ASN A 363 37.95 15.01 -22.61
CA ASN A 363 39.24 15.26 -21.98
C ASN A 363 39.77 14.02 -21.22
N ALA A 364 39.96 12.91 -21.95
CA ALA A 364 40.45 11.64 -21.40
C ALA A 364 41.88 11.30 -21.89
N PRO A 365 42.94 11.69 -21.18
CA PRO A 365 44.31 11.26 -21.45
C PRO A 365 44.42 9.73 -21.65
N ASN A 366 45.07 9.31 -22.73
CA ASN A 366 45.26 7.90 -23.12
C ASN A 366 43.98 7.04 -23.21
N GLY A 367 42.80 7.63 -23.37
CA GLY A 367 41.55 6.92 -23.62
C GLY A 367 40.61 7.70 -24.53
N SER A 368 39.36 7.25 -24.58
CA SER A 368 38.23 7.95 -25.19
C SER A 368 37.08 7.92 -24.21
N GLY A 369 36.61 9.08 -23.77
CA GLY A 369 35.39 9.21 -22.98
C GLY A 369 34.15 9.28 -23.87
N THR A 370 33.04 8.70 -23.42
CA THR A 370 31.75 8.72 -24.12
C THR A 370 30.62 8.89 -23.11
N CYS A 371 29.74 9.86 -23.35
CA CYS A 371 28.55 10.06 -22.54
C CYS A 371 27.53 8.96 -22.83
N VAL A 372 27.06 8.29 -21.78
CA VAL A 372 25.97 7.31 -21.86
C VAL A 372 25.04 7.58 -20.68
N ASN A 373 23.80 7.99 -20.96
CA ASN A 373 22.78 8.33 -19.95
C ASN A 373 23.31 9.28 -18.86
N GLY A 374 24.04 10.33 -19.25
CA GLY A 374 24.60 11.35 -18.33
C GLY A 374 25.81 10.90 -17.52
N THR A 375 26.33 9.70 -17.78
CA THR A 375 27.57 9.19 -17.17
C THR A 375 28.68 9.16 -18.22
N CYS A 376 29.82 9.81 -17.94
CA CYS A 376 31.02 9.60 -18.74
C CYS A 376 31.50 8.17 -18.52
N THR A 377 31.51 7.36 -19.58
CA THR A 377 32.18 6.05 -19.62
C THR A 377 33.54 6.22 -20.31
N LEU A 378 34.54 5.45 -19.90
CA LEU A 378 35.92 5.60 -20.37
C LEU A 378 36.43 4.29 -21.00
N ALA A 379 36.89 4.37 -22.25
CA ALA A 379 37.56 3.28 -22.95
C ALA A 379 39.06 3.57 -23.07
N CYS A 380 39.91 2.79 -22.41
CA CYS A 380 41.35 3.00 -22.44
C CYS A 380 42.03 2.49 -23.72
N ASN A 381 43.03 3.24 -24.19
CA ASN A 381 43.90 2.79 -25.28
C ASN A 381 44.71 1.57 -24.85
N LYS A 382 44.95 0.63 -25.78
CA LYS A 382 45.64 -0.64 -25.49
C LYS A 382 46.99 -0.41 -24.80
N GLY A 383 47.15 -0.97 -23.59
CA GLY A 383 48.33 -0.81 -22.75
C GLY A 383 48.21 0.24 -21.64
N TRP A 384 47.09 0.95 -21.56
CA TRP A 384 46.73 1.85 -20.46
C TRP A 384 45.50 1.34 -19.72
N GLY A 385 45.35 1.75 -18.46
CA GLY A 385 44.17 1.51 -17.64
C GLY A 385 43.89 2.72 -16.75
N ASP A 386 42.60 2.90 -16.45
CA ASP A 386 42.09 3.75 -15.37
C ASP A 386 42.17 2.94 -14.07
N CYS A 387 42.99 3.39 -13.11
CA CYS A 387 43.25 2.65 -11.88
C CYS A 387 42.82 3.33 -10.58
N ASP A 388 42.34 4.58 -10.62
CA ASP A 388 41.59 5.22 -9.52
C ASP A 388 40.08 5.30 -9.79
N ASN A 389 39.62 4.87 -10.97
CA ASN A 389 38.24 4.96 -11.50
C ASN A 389 37.79 6.41 -11.75
N ASN A 390 38.73 7.29 -12.10
CA ASN A 390 38.51 8.72 -12.25
C ASN A 390 38.53 9.14 -13.72
N VAL A 391 37.38 9.00 -14.37
CA VAL A 391 37.14 9.38 -15.78
C VAL A 391 37.56 10.81 -16.17
N SER A 392 37.81 11.70 -15.21
CA SER A 392 38.31 13.07 -15.43
C SER A 392 39.84 13.22 -15.48
N ASN A 393 40.63 12.19 -15.12
CA ASN A 393 42.09 12.16 -15.34
C ASN A 393 42.50 11.24 -16.51
N GLY A 394 41.60 10.37 -16.98
CA GLY A 394 41.78 9.49 -18.12
C GLY A 394 42.27 8.10 -17.73
N CYS A 395 43.10 7.50 -18.58
CA CYS A 395 43.77 6.24 -18.31
C CYS A 395 45.22 6.55 -17.95
N GLU A 396 45.47 6.69 -16.65
CA GLU A 396 46.68 7.28 -16.10
C GLU A 396 47.81 6.26 -15.89
N THR A 397 47.47 4.97 -15.79
CA THR A 397 48.43 3.90 -15.47
C THR A 397 48.86 3.08 -16.70
N ILE A 398 50.17 2.93 -16.86
CA ILE A 398 50.80 2.08 -17.88
C ILE A 398 50.76 0.61 -17.45
N LEU A 399 50.01 -0.22 -18.20
CA LEU A 399 49.78 -1.63 -17.89
C LEU A 399 50.92 -2.57 -18.30
N SER A 400 52.01 -2.06 -18.89
CA SER A 400 53.26 -2.81 -19.07
C SER A 400 54.23 -2.70 -17.88
N SER A 401 53.86 -1.93 -16.85
CA SER A 401 54.67 -1.77 -15.63
C SER A 401 54.63 -3.02 -14.73
N ASN A 402 55.72 -3.26 -14.00
CA ASN A 402 55.87 -4.46 -13.14
C ASN A 402 54.92 -4.48 -11.92
N THR A 403 54.23 -3.36 -11.67
CA THR A 403 53.23 -3.16 -10.61
C THR A 403 51.79 -3.21 -11.12
N ASN A 404 51.56 -3.10 -12.43
CA ASN A 404 50.21 -3.02 -13.02
C ASN A 404 50.10 -3.91 -14.28
N CYS A 405 50.74 -5.08 -14.27
CA CYS A 405 50.97 -5.89 -15.45
C CYS A 405 49.67 -6.49 -16.02
N GLY A 406 49.14 -5.84 -17.06
CA GLY A 406 47.86 -6.15 -17.68
C GLY A 406 46.65 -5.66 -16.89
N GLY A 407 46.85 -4.96 -15.76
CA GLY A 407 45.76 -4.47 -14.92
C GLY A 407 46.27 -3.82 -13.64
N CYS A 408 45.46 -2.90 -13.11
CA CYS A 408 45.75 -2.11 -11.91
C CYS A 408 46.21 -2.97 -10.72
N GLY A 409 47.35 -2.62 -10.12
CA GLY A 409 47.94 -3.33 -8.97
C GLY A 409 48.47 -4.74 -9.25
N ARG A 410 48.41 -5.25 -10.50
CA ARG A 410 48.82 -6.61 -10.85
C ARG A 410 50.35 -6.77 -10.90
N THR A 411 50.93 -7.16 -9.77
CA THR A 411 52.35 -7.56 -9.68
C THR A 411 52.55 -9.00 -10.15
N CYS A 412 53.60 -9.26 -10.93
CA CYS A 412 53.93 -10.61 -11.36
C CYS A 412 54.62 -11.40 -10.25
N GLN A 413 54.12 -12.60 -9.95
CA GLN A 413 54.72 -13.51 -8.96
C GLN A 413 56.03 -14.14 -9.46
N THR A 414 56.16 -14.33 -10.77
CA THR A 414 57.32 -14.95 -11.43
C THR A 414 57.80 -14.10 -12.60
N GLY A 415 59.05 -13.62 -12.53
CA GLY A 415 59.68 -12.80 -13.58
C GLY A 415 59.13 -11.37 -13.68
N SER A 416 59.60 -10.66 -14.71
CA SER A 416 59.16 -9.29 -15.02
C SER A 416 57.99 -9.28 -16.00
N CYS A 417 57.16 -8.24 -15.95
CA CYS A 417 56.09 -8.00 -16.92
C CYS A 417 56.63 -7.96 -18.35
N GLN A 418 55.95 -8.62 -19.30
CA GLN A 418 56.29 -8.59 -20.72
C GLN A 418 55.06 -8.21 -21.54
N ASN A 419 55.10 -7.04 -22.18
CA ASN A 419 54.01 -6.48 -23.00
C ASN A 419 52.63 -6.43 -22.30
N GLY A 420 52.62 -6.24 -20.98
CA GLY A 420 51.39 -6.25 -20.17
C GLY A 420 50.89 -7.64 -19.78
N ALA A 421 51.68 -8.69 -19.98
CA ALA A 421 51.38 -10.04 -19.49
C ALA A 421 52.44 -10.49 -18.48
N CYS A 422 52.03 -11.19 -17.42
CA CYS A 422 52.96 -11.81 -16.49
C CYS A 422 53.48 -13.14 -17.07
N PRO A 423 54.78 -13.46 -16.92
CA PRO A 423 55.31 -14.75 -17.31
C PRO A 423 54.56 -15.89 -16.59
N PRO A 424 53.96 -16.83 -17.32
CA PRO A 424 53.12 -17.87 -16.73
C PRO A 424 53.95 -18.97 -16.07
N GLU A 425 53.40 -19.56 -15.01
CA GLU A 425 54.02 -20.69 -14.33
C GLU A 425 53.74 -21.98 -15.10
N VAL A 426 54.79 -22.75 -15.39
CA VAL A 426 54.71 -24.05 -16.07
C VAL A 426 54.56 -25.15 -15.03
N LEU A 427 53.35 -25.70 -14.89
CA LEU A 427 53.05 -26.82 -13.99
C LEU A 427 53.54 -28.16 -14.57
N ALA A 428 53.42 -28.33 -15.89
CA ALA A 428 53.92 -29.49 -16.62
C ALA A 428 54.37 -29.12 -18.04
N GLN A 429 55.23 -29.96 -18.63
CA GLN A 429 55.81 -29.76 -19.97
C GLN A 429 56.04 -31.09 -20.69
N ASN A 430 56.32 -31.05 -21.99
CA ASN A 430 56.59 -32.22 -22.86
C ASN A 430 55.43 -33.23 -22.97
N GLN A 431 54.18 -32.78 -22.80
CA GLN A 431 52.95 -33.58 -22.87
C GLN A 431 52.41 -33.67 -24.31
N SER A 432 51.96 -34.84 -24.75
CA SER A 432 51.61 -35.10 -26.17
C SER A 432 50.18 -34.67 -26.53
N ASN A 433 50.03 -33.67 -27.41
CA ASN A 433 48.74 -33.13 -27.91
C ASN A 433 47.74 -32.84 -26.78
N VAL A 434 48.12 -31.98 -25.83
CA VAL A 434 47.25 -31.64 -24.70
C VAL A 434 45.92 -31.03 -25.15
N GLN A 435 44.81 -31.66 -24.75
CA GLN A 435 43.43 -31.29 -25.11
C GLN A 435 42.44 -31.66 -23.99
N GLY A 436 41.49 -30.75 -23.71
CA GLY A 436 40.61 -30.83 -22.55
C GLY A 436 41.33 -30.49 -21.24
N ILE A 437 40.77 -29.59 -20.43
CA ILE A 437 41.30 -29.25 -19.09
C ILE A 437 40.16 -29.10 -18.08
N ALA A 438 40.37 -29.58 -16.87
CA ALA A 438 39.51 -29.36 -15.71
C ALA A 438 40.35 -29.15 -14.45
N VAL A 439 39.75 -28.62 -13.39
CA VAL A 439 40.43 -28.35 -12.10
C VAL A 439 39.52 -28.68 -10.92
N ASP A 440 40.06 -29.27 -9.86
CA ASP A 440 39.38 -29.45 -8.57
C ASP A 440 39.95 -28.48 -7.52
N ALA A 441 39.90 -28.80 -6.23
CA ALA A 441 40.62 -28.06 -5.19
C ALA A 441 42.15 -28.20 -5.28
N THR A 442 42.67 -29.31 -5.82
CA THR A 442 44.06 -29.78 -5.60
C THR A 442 44.91 -29.81 -6.87
N ASN A 443 44.33 -30.23 -8.00
CA ASN A 443 45.02 -30.63 -9.22
C ASN A 443 44.46 -29.93 -10.46
N VAL A 444 45.21 -30.05 -11.56
CA VAL A 444 44.80 -29.76 -12.93
C VAL A 444 44.75 -31.07 -13.69
N TYR A 445 43.59 -31.42 -14.24
CA TYR A 445 43.35 -32.63 -15.03
C TYR A 445 43.36 -32.26 -16.51
N PHE A 446 43.98 -33.10 -17.34
CA PHE A 446 44.12 -32.84 -18.77
C PHE A 446 44.21 -34.13 -19.59
N GLY A 447 43.78 -34.06 -20.85
CA GLY A 447 43.91 -35.15 -21.81
C GLY A 447 45.17 -35.04 -22.67
N THR A 448 45.69 -36.20 -23.11
CA THR A 448 46.80 -36.33 -24.07
C THR A 448 46.42 -37.30 -25.21
N LEU A 449 47.38 -37.67 -26.08
CA LEU A 449 47.18 -38.79 -27.02
C LEU A 449 47.12 -40.17 -26.35
N SER A 450 47.68 -40.32 -25.16
CA SER A 450 48.04 -41.64 -24.61
C SER A 450 47.57 -41.88 -23.17
N ALA A 451 47.01 -40.86 -22.51
CA ALA A 451 46.53 -40.95 -21.14
C ALA A 451 45.59 -39.78 -20.78
N ALA A 452 44.65 -40.06 -19.88
CA ALA A 452 44.11 -39.03 -18.99
C ALA A 452 45.13 -38.79 -17.86
N MET A 453 45.47 -37.54 -17.56
CA MET A 453 46.58 -37.19 -16.67
C MET A 453 46.21 -36.05 -15.73
N ALA A 454 46.96 -35.91 -14.64
CA ALA A 454 46.80 -34.84 -13.68
C ALA A 454 48.15 -34.33 -13.14
N VAL A 455 48.18 -33.07 -12.70
CA VAL A 455 49.33 -32.44 -12.03
C VAL A 455 48.85 -31.58 -10.85
N PRO A 456 49.52 -31.61 -9.69
CA PRO A 456 49.16 -30.74 -8.56
C PRO A 456 49.22 -29.25 -8.92
N LYS A 457 48.26 -28.47 -8.44
CA LYS A 457 48.20 -27.00 -8.64
C LYS A 457 49.40 -26.27 -8.04
N THR A 458 50.07 -26.86 -7.06
CA THR A 458 51.32 -26.37 -6.45
C THR A 458 52.56 -26.58 -7.32
N GLY A 459 52.41 -27.19 -8.51
CA GLY A 459 53.50 -27.86 -9.20
C GLY A 459 53.85 -29.20 -8.53
N GLY A 460 54.51 -30.08 -9.27
CA GLY A 460 54.89 -31.42 -8.81
C GLY A 460 55.15 -32.38 -9.95
N GLY A 461 55.17 -33.69 -9.65
CA GLY A 461 55.15 -34.72 -10.68
C GLY A 461 53.78 -34.82 -11.34
N VAL A 462 53.76 -34.96 -12.66
CA VAL A 462 52.55 -35.38 -13.39
C VAL A 462 52.29 -36.85 -13.07
N PHE A 463 51.04 -37.21 -12.83
CA PHE A 463 50.59 -38.60 -12.69
C PHE A 463 49.53 -38.95 -13.73
N THR A 464 49.48 -40.23 -14.09
CA THR A 464 48.47 -40.80 -14.99
C THR A 464 47.22 -41.14 -14.18
N ILE A 465 46.04 -40.81 -14.71
CA ILE A 465 44.76 -41.37 -14.26
C ILE A 465 44.56 -42.72 -14.94
N GLU A 466 44.44 -42.74 -16.27
CA GLU A 466 44.33 -43.97 -17.07
C GLU A 466 45.19 -43.88 -18.34
N PRO A 467 46.04 -44.87 -18.67
CA PRO A 467 46.70 -44.99 -19.97
C PRO A 467 45.71 -45.47 -21.04
N ILE A 468 45.61 -44.76 -22.17
CA ILE A 468 44.68 -45.12 -23.25
C ILE A 468 45.44 -45.82 -24.41
N PRO A 469 45.13 -47.09 -24.73
CA PRO A 469 45.75 -47.80 -25.84
C PRO A 469 45.54 -47.11 -27.21
N GLY A 470 46.53 -47.28 -28.10
CA GLY A 470 46.37 -46.94 -29.52
C GLY A 470 46.49 -45.46 -29.91
N GLY A 471 46.91 -44.57 -29.01
CA GLY A 471 47.14 -43.15 -29.35
C GLY A 471 45.84 -42.35 -29.54
N ALA A 472 44.77 -42.74 -28.84
CA ALA A 472 43.46 -42.14 -28.98
C ALA A 472 43.38 -40.75 -28.31
N SER A 473 43.22 -39.70 -29.13
CA SER A 473 43.06 -38.33 -28.62
C SER A 473 41.85 -38.21 -27.70
N ILE A 474 42.10 -37.76 -26.48
CA ILE A 474 41.08 -37.16 -25.63
C ILE A 474 40.61 -35.84 -26.27
N SER A 475 39.33 -35.52 -26.10
CA SER A 475 38.69 -34.28 -26.56
C SER A 475 38.51 -33.28 -25.41
N ASN A 476 37.83 -33.72 -24.35
CA ASN A 476 37.54 -32.95 -23.14
C ASN A 476 37.66 -33.84 -21.89
N VAL A 477 37.84 -33.19 -20.74
CA VAL A 477 37.80 -33.78 -19.41
C VAL A 477 36.97 -32.88 -18.50
N VAL A 478 36.19 -33.46 -17.59
CA VAL A 478 35.52 -32.78 -16.46
C VAL A 478 35.71 -33.61 -15.19
N VAL A 479 35.49 -33.02 -14.02
CA VAL A 479 35.65 -33.69 -12.72
C VAL A 479 34.47 -33.42 -11.80
N ASP A 480 34.18 -34.37 -10.91
CA ASP A 480 33.38 -34.14 -9.70
C ASP A 480 34.29 -34.21 -8.45
N ALA A 481 33.72 -34.24 -7.25
CA ALA A 481 34.46 -34.33 -5.99
C ALA A 481 35.23 -35.66 -5.76
N THR A 482 35.03 -36.64 -6.64
CA THR A 482 35.48 -38.04 -6.50
C THR A 482 35.95 -38.69 -7.80
N ASN A 483 35.45 -38.25 -8.97
CA ASN A 483 35.69 -38.86 -10.28
C ASN A 483 36.25 -37.88 -11.33
N THR A 484 37.04 -38.43 -12.27
CA THR A 484 37.41 -37.82 -13.55
C THR A 484 36.60 -38.46 -14.67
N TYR A 485 36.03 -37.64 -15.56
CA TYR A 485 35.31 -38.08 -16.76
C TYR A 485 35.94 -37.50 -18.01
N TRP A 486 36.15 -38.30 -19.06
CA TRP A 486 36.76 -37.80 -20.30
C TRP A 486 36.20 -38.45 -21.56
N THR A 487 36.21 -37.69 -22.65
CA THR A 487 35.73 -38.13 -23.97
C THR A 487 36.91 -38.44 -24.89
N SER A 488 36.85 -39.56 -25.62
CA SER A 488 37.82 -39.89 -26.66
C SER A 488 37.19 -39.79 -28.05
N TYR A 489 37.75 -38.92 -28.90
CA TYR A 489 37.24 -38.68 -30.25
C TYR A 489 37.31 -39.94 -31.11
N ASN A 490 38.51 -40.54 -31.16
CA ASN A 490 38.84 -41.62 -32.09
C ASN A 490 38.26 -42.97 -31.66
N LEU A 491 38.01 -43.18 -30.36
CA LEU A 491 37.42 -44.42 -29.83
C LEU A 491 35.90 -44.36 -29.70
N GLY A 492 35.28 -43.18 -29.82
CA GLY A 492 33.83 -43.05 -29.66
C GLY A 492 33.35 -43.42 -28.25
N ARG A 493 34.10 -43.02 -27.22
CA ARG A 493 33.90 -43.45 -25.83
C ARG A 493 33.87 -42.28 -24.85
N LEU A 494 33.04 -42.42 -23.81
CA LEU A 494 33.04 -41.61 -22.60
C LEU A 494 33.47 -42.51 -21.43
N PHE A 495 34.51 -42.10 -20.72
CA PHE A 495 35.12 -42.85 -19.63
C PHE A 495 34.88 -42.20 -18.27
N LYS A 496 35.04 -42.99 -17.20
CA LYS A 496 35.05 -42.58 -15.78
C LYS A 496 36.15 -43.33 -15.02
N ASP A 497 36.91 -42.64 -14.18
CA ASP A 497 37.69 -43.22 -13.06
C ASP A 497 37.56 -42.28 -11.84
N SER A 498 38.08 -42.70 -10.70
CA SER A 498 38.46 -41.83 -9.58
C SER A 498 39.39 -40.67 -10.00
N LEU A 499 39.50 -39.64 -9.16
CA LEU A 499 40.50 -38.56 -9.29
C LEU A 499 41.97 -39.00 -9.22
N THR A 500 42.26 -40.31 -9.13
CA THR A 500 43.63 -40.85 -8.92
C THR A 500 44.03 -42.01 -9.82
N GLY A 501 43.12 -42.53 -10.66
CA GLY A 501 43.37 -43.76 -11.44
C GLY A 501 43.30 -45.06 -10.62
N ALA A 502 42.95 -44.98 -9.34
CA ALA A 502 42.92 -46.14 -8.44
C ALA A 502 41.62 -46.97 -8.56
N GLY A 503 40.62 -46.51 -9.32
CA GLY A 503 39.37 -47.23 -9.55
C GLY A 503 39.43 -48.18 -10.76
N GLY A 504 40.22 -47.84 -11.77
CA GLY A 504 40.20 -48.48 -13.08
C GLY A 504 39.11 -47.88 -13.98
N ALA A 505 39.47 -47.54 -15.22
CA ALA A 505 38.57 -46.81 -16.10
C ALA A 505 37.35 -47.65 -16.52
N THR A 506 36.17 -47.09 -16.28
CA THR A 506 34.86 -47.65 -16.66
C THR A 506 34.32 -46.92 -17.88
N ASP A 507 33.79 -47.66 -18.86
CA ASP A 507 33.03 -47.08 -19.97
C ASP A 507 31.63 -46.69 -19.53
N LEU A 508 31.25 -45.43 -19.79
CA LEU A 508 29.86 -44.95 -19.65
C LEU A 508 29.12 -44.95 -21.00
N VAL A 509 29.85 -44.79 -22.11
CA VAL A 509 29.32 -44.82 -23.49
C VAL A 509 30.34 -45.48 -24.40
N THR A 510 29.88 -46.35 -25.30
CA THR A 510 30.70 -47.06 -26.29
C THR A 510 29.99 -47.14 -27.64
N GLY A 511 30.75 -47.12 -28.74
CA GLY A 511 30.21 -47.36 -30.09
C GLY A 511 29.71 -46.10 -30.82
N GLU A 512 29.90 -44.92 -30.22
CA GLU A 512 29.75 -43.63 -30.89
C GLU A 512 30.91 -43.36 -31.87
N ASN A 513 30.93 -42.20 -32.52
CA ASN A 513 32.06 -41.78 -33.36
C ASN A 513 32.27 -40.27 -33.27
N GLY A 514 33.44 -39.81 -32.81
CA GLY A 514 33.74 -38.38 -32.65
C GLY A 514 33.16 -37.73 -31.40
N VAL A 515 33.14 -38.44 -30.26
CA VAL A 515 32.68 -37.88 -28.97
C VAL A 515 33.63 -36.76 -28.52
N SER A 516 33.06 -35.61 -28.18
CA SER A 516 33.77 -34.33 -28.14
C SER A 516 33.44 -33.48 -26.90
N GLY A 517 32.55 -32.49 -27.01
CA GLY A 517 32.08 -31.63 -25.92
C GLY A 517 31.54 -32.45 -24.75
N LEU A 518 31.75 -31.95 -23.54
CA LEU A 518 31.46 -32.65 -22.29
C LEU A 518 31.13 -31.63 -21.20
N VAL A 519 30.01 -31.81 -20.49
CA VAL A 519 29.67 -31.04 -19.28
C VAL A 519 28.94 -31.93 -18.28
N LEU A 520 29.16 -31.68 -16.98
CA LEU A 520 28.54 -32.40 -15.87
C LEU A 520 27.40 -31.56 -15.26
N ASP A 521 26.32 -32.23 -14.86
CA ASP A 521 25.11 -31.67 -14.27
C ASP A 521 24.57 -32.61 -13.19
N THR A 522 25.14 -32.53 -11.98
CA THR A 522 24.84 -33.44 -10.86
C THR A 522 25.04 -34.91 -11.25
N ASP A 523 23.97 -35.69 -11.40
CA ASP A 523 24.01 -37.11 -11.78
C ASP A 523 24.07 -37.35 -13.30
N TRP A 524 24.02 -36.29 -14.12
CA TRP A 524 24.00 -36.38 -15.59
C TRP A 524 25.25 -35.82 -16.23
N ILE A 525 25.69 -36.46 -17.31
CA ILE A 525 26.77 -36.04 -18.18
C ILE A 525 26.17 -35.77 -19.56
N TYR A 526 26.30 -34.54 -20.04
CA TYR A 526 25.86 -34.12 -21.37
C TYR A 526 27.07 -34.06 -22.30
N PHE A 527 26.94 -34.63 -23.51
CA PHE A 527 28.05 -34.72 -24.46
C PHE A 527 27.64 -34.51 -25.92
N ALA A 528 28.60 -34.10 -26.74
CA ALA A 528 28.42 -33.82 -28.17
C ALA A 528 29.19 -34.82 -29.06
N VAL A 529 28.51 -35.38 -30.05
CA VAL A 529 29.06 -36.29 -31.07
C VAL A 529 29.28 -35.47 -32.36
N ALA A 530 30.52 -35.07 -32.61
CA ALA A 530 30.88 -33.97 -33.53
C ALA A 530 30.94 -34.34 -35.03
N LEU A 531 30.06 -35.26 -35.46
CA LEU A 531 29.90 -35.61 -36.87
C LEU A 531 29.21 -34.49 -37.66
N SER A 532 29.30 -34.55 -38.99
CA SER A 532 28.60 -33.63 -39.89
C SER A 532 28.14 -34.40 -41.14
N PRO A 533 26.90 -34.20 -41.63
CA PRO A 533 25.82 -33.41 -41.01
C PRO A 533 25.13 -34.14 -39.83
N ASN A 534 25.45 -35.42 -39.61
CA ASN A 534 24.71 -36.31 -38.71
C ASN A 534 25.26 -36.35 -37.27
N GLY A 535 25.68 -35.21 -36.72
CA GLY A 535 26.09 -35.12 -35.31
C GLY A 535 24.90 -35.23 -34.36
N SER A 536 25.19 -35.47 -33.08
CA SER A 536 24.17 -35.53 -32.03
C SER A 536 24.63 -34.86 -30.73
N VAL A 537 23.67 -34.51 -29.89
CA VAL A 537 23.88 -34.12 -28.49
C VAL A 537 23.10 -35.11 -27.64
N GLN A 538 23.73 -35.64 -26.61
CA GLN A 538 23.20 -36.73 -25.80
C GLN A 538 23.44 -36.47 -24.30
N LYS A 539 22.73 -37.21 -23.45
CA LYS A 539 23.02 -37.34 -22.02
C LYS A 539 23.14 -38.80 -21.62
N VAL A 540 23.92 -39.07 -20.57
CA VAL A 540 23.99 -40.35 -19.85
C VAL A 540 24.20 -40.04 -18.37
N LYS A 541 23.83 -40.93 -17.46
CA LYS A 541 24.14 -40.72 -16.04
C LYS A 541 25.61 -40.97 -15.70
N THR A 542 26.05 -40.46 -14.56
CA THR A 542 27.36 -40.72 -13.95
C THR A 542 27.57 -42.18 -13.51
N ASP A 543 26.52 -43.02 -13.55
CA ASP A 543 26.54 -44.48 -13.36
C ASP A 543 26.54 -45.28 -14.69
N GLY A 544 26.51 -44.61 -15.85
CA GLY A 544 26.45 -45.21 -17.19
C GLY A 544 25.03 -45.61 -17.64
N THR A 545 24.01 -45.43 -16.81
CA THR A 545 22.62 -45.77 -17.17
C THR A 545 21.90 -44.63 -17.89
N GLY A 546 20.79 -44.96 -18.55
CA GLY A 546 19.85 -43.95 -19.07
C GLY A 546 20.37 -43.09 -20.22
N GLN A 547 21.29 -43.60 -21.06
CA GLN A 547 21.75 -42.86 -22.24
C GLN A 547 20.56 -42.46 -23.14
N GLN A 548 20.49 -41.18 -23.51
CA GLN A 548 19.40 -40.58 -24.28
C GLN A 548 19.94 -39.52 -25.24
N SER A 549 19.50 -39.54 -26.50
CA SER A 549 19.73 -38.41 -27.42
C SER A 549 18.80 -37.24 -27.12
N ILE A 550 19.38 -36.05 -27.01
CA ILE A 550 18.71 -34.75 -26.86
C ILE A 550 18.45 -34.13 -28.24
N ALA A 551 19.40 -34.26 -29.15
CA ALA A 551 19.34 -33.67 -30.49
C ALA A 551 20.07 -34.57 -31.49
N ASN A 552 19.48 -34.76 -32.67
CA ASN A 552 20.08 -35.49 -33.80
C ASN A 552 20.26 -34.54 -34.99
N ASN A 553 20.97 -34.97 -36.04
CA ASN A 553 21.19 -34.22 -37.28
C ASN A 553 21.85 -32.83 -37.06
N GLN A 554 22.76 -32.76 -36.10
CA GLN A 554 23.48 -31.55 -35.72
C GLN A 554 24.76 -31.39 -36.55
N MET A 555 24.95 -30.23 -37.20
CA MET A 555 26.11 -30.01 -38.07
C MET A 555 27.37 -29.64 -37.27
N GLN A 556 28.10 -30.67 -36.83
CA GLN A 556 29.30 -30.60 -35.99
C GLN A 556 29.05 -29.83 -34.67
N PRO A 557 28.27 -30.39 -33.73
CA PRO A 557 28.16 -29.85 -32.38
C PRO A 557 29.54 -29.88 -31.70
N ARG A 558 29.89 -28.84 -30.93
CA ARG A 558 31.17 -28.72 -30.21
C ARG A 558 30.98 -28.40 -28.72
N GLY A 559 31.08 -27.12 -28.36
CA GLY A 559 30.89 -26.65 -26.99
C GLY A 559 29.47 -26.92 -26.51
N ILE A 560 29.35 -27.32 -25.25
CA ILE A 560 28.10 -27.72 -24.60
C ILE A 560 28.10 -27.15 -23.18
N ALA A 561 26.97 -26.63 -22.74
CA ALA A 561 26.78 -26.02 -21.43
C ALA A 561 25.37 -26.32 -20.91
N VAL A 562 25.15 -26.10 -19.61
CA VAL A 562 23.87 -26.32 -18.92
C VAL A 562 23.58 -25.18 -17.97
N ASP A 563 22.29 -24.89 -17.74
CA ASP A 563 21.82 -24.10 -16.61
C ASP A 563 20.87 -24.94 -15.73
N GLY A 564 20.00 -24.32 -14.93
CA GLY A 564 19.01 -25.03 -14.11
C GLY A 564 17.96 -25.83 -14.89
N THR A 565 17.70 -25.48 -16.16
CA THR A 565 16.51 -25.92 -16.93
C THR A 565 16.87 -26.52 -18.29
N TYR A 566 17.95 -26.05 -18.90
CA TYR A 566 18.27 -26.28 -20.30
C TYR A 566 19.68 -26.82 -20.50
N VAL A 567 19.85 -27.54 -21.61
CA VAL A 567 21.16 -27.84 -22.20
C VAL A 567 21.32 -27.04 -23.48
N TYR A 568 22.50 -26.45 -23.63
CA TYR A 568 22.89 -25.55 -24.71
C TYR A 568 24.08 -26.11 -25.46
N TRP A 569 24.14 -25.93 -26.78
CA TRP A 569 25.31 -26.30 -27.58
C TRP A 569 25.54 -25.38 -28.75
N VAL A 570 26.76 -25.41 -29.30
CA VAL A 570 27.12 -24.70 -30.54
C VAL A 570 27.39 -25.67 -31.68
N ASN A 571 26.78 -25.41 -32.85
CA ASN A 571 27.05 -26.14 -34.08
C ASN A 571 28.08 -25.39 -34.92
N PHE A 572 29.31 -25.91 -34.93
CA PHE A 572 30.45 -25.30 -35.63
C PHE A 572 30.25 -25.22 -37.14
N GLY A 573 29.54 -26.19 -37.74
CA GLY A 573 29.23 -26.22 -39.17
C GLY A 573 28.01 -25.40 -39.57
N ALA A 574 27.02 -25.25 -38.67
CA ALA A 574 25.81 -24.46 -38.93
C ALA A 574 25.97 -22.97 -38.61
N GLY A 575 26.92 -22.61 -37.73
CA GLY A 575 27.01 -21.26 -37.19
C GLY A 575 25.82 -20.90 -36.29
N THR A 576 25.36 -21.85 -35.46
CA THR A 576 24.22 -21.66 -34.56
C THR A 576 24.54 -21.94 -33.09
N VAL A 577 23.86 -21.22 -32.21
CA VAL A 577 23.70 -21.57 -30.79
C VAL A 577 22.31 -22.17 -30.61
N MET A 578 22.24 -23.29 -29.91
CA MET A 578 21.06 -24.17 -29.84
C MET A 578 20.73 -24.52 -28.39
N ARG A 579 19.47 -24.85 -28.12
CA ARG A 579 18.96 -25.20 -26.78
C ARG A 579 17.96 -26.34 -26.84
N ALA A 580 17.88 -27.14 -25.78
CA ALA A 580 16.77 -28.04 -25.50
C ALA A 580 16.49 -28.09 -23.98
N ASP A 581 15.24 -28.38 -23.61
CA ASP A 581 14.87 -28.69 -22.23
C ASP A 581 15.60 -29.95 -21.77
N LYS A 582 16.35 -29.85 -20.66
CA LYS A 582 17.21 -30.95 -20.18
C LYS A 582 16.43 -32.01 -19.40
N SER A 583 15.26 -31.62 -18.87
CA SER A 583 14.35 -32.42 -18.04
C SER A 583 13.31 -33.19 -18.87
N SER A 584 12.92 -32.67 -20.03
CA SER A 584 11.92 -33.27 -20.91
C SER A 584 12.26 -34.73 -21.29
N PRO A 585 11.31 -35.67 -21.24
CA PRO A 585 11.49 -37.03 -21.75
C PRO A 585 11.58 -37.06 -23.28
N THR A 586 11.08 -36.02 -23.96
CA THR A 586 11.20 -35.82 -25.42
C THR A 586 11.73 -34.40 -25.67
N PRO A 587 13.06 -34.18 -25.57
CA PRO A 587 13.65 -32.87 -25.80
C PRO A 587 13.43 -32.38 -27.23
N THR A 588 13.08 -31.10 -27.39
CA THR A 588 12.88 -30.46 -28.70
C THR A 588 14.01 -29.45 -28.94
N PRO A 589 14.96 -29.74 -29.84
CA PRO A 589 16.02 -28.80 -30.22
C PRO A 589 15.46 -27.51 -30.82
N THR A 590 15.90 -26.38 -30.28
CA THR A 590 15.49 -25.03 -30.68
C THR A 590 16.71 -24.21 -31.08
N THR A 591 16.62 -23.49 -32.20
CA THR A 591 17.63 -22.49 -32.61
C THR A 591 17.43 -21.22 -31.81
N LEU A 592 18.45 -20.79 -31.05
CA LEU A 592 18.42 -19.49 -30.38
C LEU A 592 19.04 -18.40 -31.26
N ILE A 593 20.25 -18.68 -31.78
CA ILE A 593 21.10 -17.68 -32.44
C ILE A 593 21.69 -18.30 -33.71
N THR A 594 21.78 -17.51 -34.78
CA THR A 594 22.34 -17.89 -36.09
C THR A 594 23.50 -16.96 -36.50
N GLY A 595 24.11 -17.19 -37.66
CA GLY A 595 25.13 -16.30 -38.24
C GLY A 595 26.51 -16.31 -37.54
N GLN A 596 26.78 -17.31 -36.70
CA GLN A 596 28.00 -17.37 -35.88
C GLN A 596 29.19 -17.94 -36.66
N GLY A 597 30.33 -17.25 -36.64
CA GLY A 597 31.54 -17.61 -37.39
C GLY A 597 32.30 -18.79 -36.79
N ASN A 598 31.85 -20.01 -37.08
CA ASN A 598 32.41 -21.28 -36.60
C ASN A 598 32.57 -21.31 -35.06
N PRO A 599 31.46 -21.32 -34.30
CA PRO A 599 31.50 -21.32 -32.84
C PRO A 599 32.15 -22.60 -32.28
N ARG A 600 33.00 -22.46 -31.25
CA ARG A 600 33.77 -23.56 -30.65
C ARG A 600 33.43 -23.82 -29.19
N GLY A 601 33.84 -22.91 -28.30
CA GLY A 601 33.60 -23.00 -26.86
C GLY A 601 32.27 -22.38 -26.50
N LEU A 602 31.62 -22.91 -25.47
CA LEU A 602 30.37 -22.40 -24.91
C LEU A 602 30.40 -22.63 -23.40
N VAL A 603 30.05 -21.61 -22.62
CA VAL A 603 29.77 -21.70 -21.18
C VAL A 603 28.53 -20.87 -20.84
N ALA A 604 27.87 -21.19 -19.74
CA ALA A 604 26.66 -20.51 -19.27
C ALA A 604 26.78 -20.16 -17.79
N ASP A 605 26.14 -19.07 -17.37
CA ASP A 605 25.70 -18.89 -15.99
C ASP A 605 24.17 -18.89 -15.90
N ALA A 606 23.61 -18.58 -14.72
CA ALA A 606 22.17 -18.58 -14.47
C ALA A 606 21.36 -17.57 -15.32
N THR A 607 22.02 -16.69 -16.09
CA THR A 607 21.39 -15.60 -16.86
C THR A 607 21.89 -15.48 -18.29
N SER A 608 23.14 -15.84 -18.55
CA SER A 608 23.87 -15.48 -19.77
C SER A 608 24.63 -16.66 -20.38
N LEU A 609 24.65 -16.70 -21.71
CA LEU A 609 25.51 -17.59 -22.52
C LEU A 609 26.74 -16.82 -23.00
N TYR A 610 27.88 -17.49 -23.06
CA TYR A 610 29.14 -16.95 -23.56
C TYR A 610 29.80 -17.95 -24.51
N TRP A 611 30.21 -17.52 -25.71
CA TRP A 611 30.83 -18.43 -26.70
C TRP A 611 31.93 -17.76 -27.54
N THR A 612 32.80 -18.59 -28.12
CA THR A 612 33.92 -18.17 -28.98
C THR A 612 33.62 -18.50 -30.44
N ASN A 613 33.64 -17.48 -31.32
CA ASN A 613 33.56 -17.67 -32.77
C ASN A 613 34.97 -17.74 -33.36
N ASN A 614 35.41 -18.95 -33.72
CA ASN A 614 36.80 -19.21 -34.12
C ASN A 614 37.14 -18.67 -35.51
N GLY A 615 36.15 -18.59 -36.42
CA GLY A 615 36.31 -18.06 -37.77
C GLY A 615 36.22 -16.52 -37.85
N GLN A 616 35.42 -15.90 -36.98
CA GLN A 616 35.33 -14.43 -36.88
C GLN A 616 36.37 -13.83 -35.92
N GLY A 617 36.86 -14.60 -34.95
CA GLY A 617 37.74 -14.06 -33.91
C GLY A 617 36.98 -13.11 -32.96
N THR A 618 35.84 -13.56 -32.44
CA THR A 618 35.06 -12.81 -31.45
C THR A 618 34.70 -13.66 -30.24
N VAL A 619 34.53 -12.99 -29.10
CA VAL A 619 33.85 -13.54 -27.91
C VAL A 619 32.49 -12.87 -27.81
N MET A 620 31.46 -13.68 -27.69
CA MET A 620 30.06 -13.26 -27.75
C MET A 620 29.36 -13.52 -26.41
N LYS A 621 28.35 -12.70 -26.11
CA LYS A 621 27.40 -12.90 -25.00
C LYS A 621 25.96 -12.79 -25.52
N ALA A 622 25.04 -13.52 -24.89
CA ALA A 622 23.60 -13.32 -24.98
C ALA A 622 22.95 -13.69 -23.65
N ASN A 623 21.68 -13.33 -23.47
CA ASN A 623 20.83 -13.89 -22.41
C ASN A 623 20.58 -15.39 -22.66
N SER A 624 20.19 -16.13 -21.61
CA SER A 624 19.92 -17.58 -21.67
C SER A 624 18.68 -17.97 -22.50
N ASP A 625 17.92 -16.99 -22.98
CA ASP A 625 16.83 -17.12 -23.97
C ASP A 625 17.27 -16.82 -25.42
N GLY A 626 18.50 -16.36 -25.65
CA GLY A 626 19.02 -15.94 -26.95
C GLY A 626 18.88 -14.45 -27.28
N THR A 627 18.26 -13.65 -26.41
CA THR A 627 18.14 -12.18 -26.59
C THR A 627 19.43 -11.44 -26.20
N ALA A 628 19.48 -10.13 -26.49
CA ALA A 628 20.61 -9.24 -26.14
C ALA A 628 21.99 -9.76 -26.60
N VAL A 629 22.08 -10.25 -27.84
CA VAL A 629 23.33 -10.71 -28.45
C VAL A 629 24.31 -9.55 -28.62
N VAL A 630 25.46 -9.62 -27.97
CA VAL A 630 26.54 -8.61 -28.03
C VAL A 630 27.91 -9.26 -28.22
N THR A 631 28.81 -8.55 -28.90
CA THR A 631 30.24 -8.89 -28.95
C THR A 631 30.92 -8.30 -27.72
N LEU A 632 31.51 -9.14 -26.87
CA LEU A 632 32.28 -8.71 -25.68
C LEU A 632 33.74 -8.41 -26.00
N ALA A 633 34.32 -9.12 -26.96
CA ALA A 633 35.70 -8.99 -27.40
C ALA A 633 35.81 -9.28 -28.91
N GLY A 634 36.67 -8.58 -29.63
CA GLY A 634 36.64 -8.60 -31.10
C GLY A 634 37.96 -8.30 -31.80
N ASN A 635 38.18 -8.96 -32.95
CA ASN A 635 39.46 -9.06 -33.66
C ASN A 635 40.48 -9.98 -32.96
N GLU A 636 40.01 -10.83 -32.03
CA GLU A 636 40.81 -11.82 -31.30
C GLU A 636 41.56 -12.78 -32.22
N ASN A 637 41.05 -13.03 -33.43
CA ASN A 637 41.65 -13.88 -34.48
C ASN A 637 42.04 -15.29 -33.97
N GLN A 638 41.12 -16.25 -34.18
CA GLN A 638 41.16 -17.65 -33.72
C GLN A 638 40.87 -17.90 -32.23
N ALA A 639 39.95 -17.13 -31.63
CA ALA A 639 39.37 -17.44 -30.30
C ALA A 639 38.91 -18.92 -30.21
N TYR A 640 39.22 -19.60 -29.11
CA TYR A 640 39.10 -21.06 -29.00
C TYR A 640 38.46 -21.51 -27.68
N GLY A 641 39.23 -21.64 -26.59
CA GLY A 641 38.71 -22.05 -25.29
C GLY A 641 37.97 -20.91 -24.62
N ILE A 642 37.00 -21.23 -23.75
CA ILE A 642 36.30 -20.22 -22.93
C ILE A 642 36.00 -20.77 -21.54
N ALA A 643 36.12 -19.93 -20.53
CA ALA A 643 35.75 -20.17 -19.14
C ALA A 643 35.19 -18.87 -18.52
N ILE A 644 34.47 -18.96 -17.40
CA ILE A 644 33.90 -17.81 -16.69
C ILE A 644 34.08 -17.98 -15.18
N ASP A 645 34.06 -16.86 -14.46
CA ASP A 645 33.78 -16.84 -13.02
C ASP A 645 32.53 -15.99 -12.72
N ALA A 646 32.37 -15.52 -11.47
CA ALA A 646 31.25 -14.65 -11.10
C ALA A 646 31.21 -13.30 -11.86
N THR A 647 32.36 -12.83 -12.34
CA THR A 647 32.61 -11.44 -12.79
C THR A 647 33.21 -11.33 -14.19
N HIS A 648 34.04 -12.28 -14.60
CA HIS A 648 34.83 -12.21 -15.84
C HIS A 648 34.56 -13.37 -16.79
N VAL A 649 34.83 -13.13 -18.07
CA VAL A 649 34.96 -14.12 -19.14
C VAL A 649 36.43 -14.25 -19.50
N TYR A 650 36.90 -15.48 -19.68
CA TYR A 650 38.29 -15.83 -19.96
C TYR A 650 38.36 -16.68 -21.24
N TRP A 651 39.34 -16.45 -22.11
CA TRP A 651 39.47 -17.23 -23.35
C TRP A 651 40.92 -17.38 -23.83
N THR A 652 41.11 -18.21 -24.87
CA THR A 652 42.40 -18.42 -25.54
C THR A 652 42.30 -18.19 -27.05
N THR A 653 43.44 -17.96 -27.73
CA THR A 653 43.53 -17.91 -29.19
C THR A 653 44.44 -19.02 -29.74
N ASP A 654 43.92 -19.94 -30.59
CA ASP A 654 44.62 -21.16 -31.08
C ASP A 654 45.65 -20.89 -32.20
N ARG A 655 46.36 -19.77 -32.09
CA ARG A 655 47.45 -19.34 -32.98
C ARG A 655 48.82 -19.45 -32.28
N ASN A 656 49.89 -19.16 -33.01
CA ASN A 656 51.24 -19.05 -32.48
C ASN A 656 51.95 -17.84 -33.12
N PRO A 657 52.32 -16.79 -32.35
CA PRO A 657 52.04 -16.60 -30.92
C PRO A 657 50.56 -16.36 -30.65
N GLY A 658 50.00 -17.09 -29.67
CA GLY A 658 48.65 -16.91 -29.15
C GLY A 658 48.65 -16.30 -27.75
N GLU A 659 47.45 -16.02 -27.24
CA GLU A 659 47.23 -15.31 -25.99
C GLU A 659 46.17 -16.02 -25.12
N VAL A 660 46.22 -15.69 -23.83
CA VAL A 660 45.17 -15.97 -22.84
C VAL A 660 44.68 -14.64 -22.32
N MET A 661 43.37 -14.43 -22.38
CA MET A 661 42.74 -13.11 -22.27
C MET A 661 41.58 -13.16 -21.27
N LYS A 662 41.17 -11.99 -20.75
CA LYS A 662 39.90 -11.81 -20.01
C LYS A 662 39.21 -10.48 -20.32
N VAL A 663 37.92 -10.40 -20.03
CA VAL A 663 37.10 -9.18 -20.00
C VAL A 663 36.02 -9.31 -18.93
N SER A 664 35.48 -8.20 -18.42
CA SER A 664 34.31 -8.23 -17.54
C SER A 664 33.07 -8.77 -18.27
N LYS A 665 32.18 -9.46 -17.55
CA LYS A 665 30.85 -9.89 -18.05
C LYS A 665 29.92 -8.73 -18.44
N SER A 666 30.26 -7.50 -18.07
CA SER A 666 29.63 -6.25 -18.52
C SER A 666 30.17 -5.71 -19.84
N GLY A 667 31.25 -6.27 -20.38
CA GLY A 667 32.12 -5.56 -21.33
C GLY A 667 33.06 -4.59 -20.62
N GLY A 668 33.99 -4.00 -21.38
CA GLY A 668 35.07 -3.13 -20.89
C GLY A 668 36.38 -3.41 -21.63
N THR A 669 37.50 -2.89 -21.13
CA THR A 669 38.83 -3.14 -21.71
C THR A 669 39.26 -4.60 -21.59
N GLU A 670 39.71 -5.17 -22.70
CA GLU A 670 40.29 -6.52 -22.80
C GLU A 670 41.67 -6.59 -22.11
N VAL A 671 41.90 -7.62 -21.31
CA VAL A 671 43.14 -7.81 -20.53
C VAL A 671 43.89 -9.07 -20.97
N THR A 672 45.14 -8.91 -21.39
CA THR A 672 46.05 -10.03 -21.69
C THR A 672 46.64 -10.59 -20.39
N LEU A 673 46.30 -11.84 -20.07
CA LEU A 673 46.82 -12.53 -18.88
C LEU A 673 48.16 -13.22 -19.15
N ALA A 674 48.32 -13.81 -20.34
CA ALA A 674 49.54 -14.42 -20.84
C ALA A 674 49.65 -14.23 -22.37
N ALA A 675 50.80 -13.74 -22.85
CA ALA A 675 51.11 -13.55 -24.27
C ALA A 675 52.12 -14.61 -24.77
N ASN A 676 52.36 -14.65 -26.09
CA ASN A 676 53.38 -15.50 -26.73
C ASN A 676 53.23 -17.02 -26.46
N GLN A 677 51.99 -17.48 -26.30
CA GLN A 677 51.65 -18.88 -26.00
C GLN A 677 51.62 -19.75 -27.27
N ALA A 678 52.14 -20.98 -27.18
CA ALA A 678 52.25 -21.89 -28.32
C ALA A 678 50.94 -22.68 -28.58
N ARG A 679 49.95 -22.02 -29.19
CA ARG A 679 48.58 -22.53 -29.42
C ARG A 679 47.82 -22.90 -28.14
N PRO A 680 47.48 -21.91 -27.29
CA PRO A 680 46.66 -22.14 -26.10
C PRO A 680 45.23 -22.56 -26.50
N ARG A 681 44.73 -23.69 -25.97
CA ARG A 681 43.41 -24.27 -26.33
C ARG A 681 42.46 -24.47 -25.17
N GLY A 682 42.73 -25.48 -24.34
CA GLY A 682 41.91 -25.73 -23.15
C GLY A 682 42.16 -24.62 -22.14
N ILE A 683 41.11 -24.13 -21.49
CA ILE A 683 41.18 -23.15 -20.40
C ILE A 683 40.21 -23.54 -19.27
N ALA A 684 40.66 -23.37 -18.02
CA ALA A 684 39.85 -23.55 -16.82
C ALA A 684 40.23 -22.48 -15.78
N VAL A 685 39.34 -22.20 -14.82
CA VAL A 685 39.58 -21.22 -13.74
C VAL A 685 39.17 -21.80 -12.39
N ASP A 686 39.85 -21.38 -11.33
CA ASP A 686 39.36 -21.57 -9.95
C ASP A 686 39.05 -20.22 -9.29
N ALA A 687 39.01 -20.12 -7.96
CA ALA A 687 38.80 -18.84 -7.27
C ALA A 687 39.94 -17.81 -7.51
N THR A 688 41.15 -18.26 -7.83
CA THR A 688 42.42 -17.51 -7.74
C THR A 688 43.22 -17.45 -9.03
N HIS A 689 43.18 -18.51 -9.85
CA HIS A 689 44.04 -18.69 -11.01
C HIS A 689 43.26 -19.03 -12.28
N VAL A 690 43.89 -18.75 -13.42
CA VAL A 690 43.53 -19.23 -14.75
C VAL A 690 44.56 -20.28 -15.16
N TYR A 691 44.10 -21.40 -15.73
CA TYR A 691 44.90 -22.54 -16.16
C TYR A 691 44.65 -22.83 -17.64
N TRP A 692 45.67 -23.20 -18.40
CA TRP A 692 45.51 -23.54 -19.82
C TRP A 692 46.53 -24.55 -20.34
N LEU A 693 46.24 -25.06 -21.54
CA LEU A 693 47.04 -26.05 -22.27
C LEU A 693 47.57 -25.46 -23.57
N THR A 694 48.89 -25.53 -23.79
CA THR A 694 49.51 -25.16 -25.08
C THR A 694 49.70 -26.40 -25.96
N ASN A 695 48.91 -26.48 -27.04
CA ASN A 695 48.82 -27.69 -27.84
C ASN A 695 50.11 -28.02 -28.61
N GLN A 696 50.94 -27.01 -28.93
CA GLN A 696 52.17 -27.20 -29.70
C GLN A 696 53.42 -27.41 -28.83
N SER A 697 53.52 -26.79 -27.65
CA SER A 697 54.66 -27.01 -26.72
C SER A 697 54.39 -28.07 -25.66
N GLY A 698 53.16 -28.57 -25.54
CA GLY A 698 52.83 -29.67 -24.63
C GLY A 698 52.93 -29.27 -23.16
N GLN A 699 52.52 -28.05 -22.81
CA GLN A 699 52.62 -27.53 -21.44
C GLN A 699 51.24 -27.35 -20.80
N VAL A 700 51.21 -27.53 -19.48
CA VAL A 700 50.13 -27.11 -18.59
C VAL A 700 50.64 -25.89 -17.85
N LEU A 701 49.94 -24.76 -17.97
CA LEU A 701 50.36 -23.49 -17.37
C LEU A 701 49.28 -22.90 -16.48
N ARG A 702 49.68 -21.99 -15.58
CA ARG A 702 48.79 -21.10 -14.83
C ARG A 702 49.28 -19.65 -14.75
N THR A 703 48.37 -18.75 -14.41
CA THR A 703 48.68 -17.38 -13.97
C THR A 703 47.58 -16.89 -13.01
N PRO A 704 47.88 -16.00 -12.03
CA PRO A 704 46.86 -15.32 -11.25
C PRO A 704 45.90 -14.54 -12.17
N LYS A 705 44.65 -14.39 -11.73
CA LYS A 705 43.56 -13.74 -12.48
C LYS A 705 43.81 -12.27 -12.86
#